data_AF-A0A496WTR5-F1
#
_entry.id   AF-A0A496WTR5-F1
#
_cell.length_a   1.000
_cell.length_b   1.000
_cell.length_c   1.000
_cell.angle_alpha   90.00
_cell.angle_beta   90.00
_cell.angle_gamma   90.00
#
_symmetry.space_group_name_H-M   'P 1'
#
loop_
_entity.id
_entity.type
_entity.pdbx_description
1 polymer ?
#
loop_
_entity_poly.entity_id
_entity_poly.type
_entity_poly.pdbx_seq_one_letter_code
_entity_poly.pdbx_strand_id
1 'polypeptide(L)'
;MAIFTGARQLPLHHITIRVPWHDNGWNGTVCNRPCNNTSCLNLSRIAENRKDDQEQINAGKSIDILELEEYPPCVAEHGTFMAKFDVQTTKHHPYQKSSSTHEHFADTPFTFSAHAAAAVPYRWMLKKQVEGDFKEGIIGKAESLRLNWEPEREPDMNFKTAWVQEGTNQRVMLDTFFGAVEPEDSLVFFYAKRTPLSEDVGRVIIGAGRVTSKANITEYQYQSGSRGEDLQCFLWERNIGHSIREGWEDGFLLPYQQLLDLAENDSTIDVEAHVAFAPEEFFEQYSYGSELLPHDGAIASLLECERVIKQFKKTMDGYAWDKALSWINKELNRLWEIRGPFPGFGSALRAFGVEHGTLLAWYIYEQLEKAGNLQKVNPWDTFTKLLNDPADLPNYLKQELGPTLADKWRGLAEPRRQLLDLLSRCAITEVQALRYYQLDDKTKAGIEVLDKEILSNPYLLFESDRAQIDAIQYGAIDRGVFPEDGVREHFPLPEPSAVNESIDLRRVRALCTDVLTTATAEGHTLLPNTWLVSRIREKSLQPSCQVDEDVMGLLQDHLSPTLVAAELSSGEGALQLAELAATKRIITNSVIKRHNSRKSNLGDFPWPELVQEAIGQDLPADDVERHVEQRARLEKSAALEQLFRSRVSVLVGSAGTGKSTLLKALCNIQDVRDNGLLLLAPTGKARVRLEQATGLAKQGLTIAQFLLRYGRYDGTTGRYLFDSTSDACSSYKTVVIDECSMLTEDQLAALIDGLKNVSRFILVGDPQQLPPIGAGRPFVDIVRLL
;
A
#
# COMPACT_ATOMS: atom_id res chain seq x y z
N MET A 1 -11.00 32.66 6.65
CA MET A 1 -9.81 33.52 6.97
C MET A 1 -9.06 33.77 5.67
N ALA A 2 -8.43 34.92 5.45
CA ALA A 2 -7.68 35.14 4.21
C ALA A 2 -6.42 34.26 4.19
N ILE A 3 -6.24 33.47 3.13
CA ILE A 3 -5.03 32.67 2.90
C ILE A 3 -3.82 33.60 2.71
N PHE A 4 -2.64 33.18 3.20
CA PHE A 4 -1.40 33.92 3.02
C PHE A 4 -1.06 34.18 1.55
N THR A 5 -0.52 35.36 1.27
CA THR A 5 -0.04 35.72 -0.06
C THR A 5 1.00 34.71 -0.54
N GLY A 6 0.70 34.00 -1.64
CA GLY A 6 1.57 32.97 -2.20
C GLY A 6 1.15 31.53 -1.93
N ALA A 7 0.24 31.30 -0.98
CA ALA A 7 -0.47 30.02 -0.82
C ALA A 7 -1.61 29.89 -1.84
N ARG A 8 -2.25 28.71 -1.87
CA ARG A 8 -3.39 28.41 -2.76
C ARG A 8 -4.57 27.90 -1.96
N GLN A 9 -5.77 28.36 -2.32
CA GLN A 9 -7.01 27.73 -1.86
C GLN A 9 -7.22 26.46 -2.67
N LEU A 10 -7.10 25.31 -2.02
CA LEU A 10 -7.49 24.04 -2.63
C LEU A 10 -9.02 23.85 -2.50
N PRO A 11 -9.65 22.99 -3.32
CA PRO A 11 -11.02 22.56 -3.09
C PRO A 11 -11.19 21.94 -1.71
N LEU A 12 -12.45 21.81 -1.29
CA LEU A 12 -12.79 21.12 -0.06
C LEU A 12 -12.19 19.71 -0.04
N HIS A 13 -11.44 19.40 1.01
CA HIS A 13 -10.93 18.07 1.31
C HIS A 13 -11.32 17.68 2.73
N HIS A 14 -11.26 16.38 3.00
CA HIS A 14 -11.35 15.82 4.34
C HIS A 14 -9.94 15.64 4.89
N ILE A 15 -9.82 15.22 6.15
CA ILE A 15 -8.51 15.07 6.79
C ILE A 15 -8.38 13.73 7.49
N THR A 16 -7.24 13.08 7.33
CA THR A 16 -6.85 11.93 8.14
C THR A 16 -5.92 12.40 9.26
N ILE A 17 -6.08 11.84 10.46
CA ILE A 17 -5.19 12.14 11.60
C ILE A 17 -4.74 10.82 12.23
N ARG A 18 -3.43 10.62 12.28
CA ARG A 18 -2.83 9.44 12.90
C ARG A 18 -2.91 9.53 14.41
N VAL A 19 -3.32 8.44 15.04
CA VAL A 19 -3.29 8.24 16.49
C VAL A 19 -2.51 6.96 16.84
N PRO A 20 -1.84 6.88 18.00
CA PRO A 20 -1.32 5.61 18.50
C PRO A 20 -2.49 4.71 18.89
N TRP A 21 -2.29 3.40 18.93
CA TRP A 21 -3.22 2.54 19.64
C TRP A 21 -3.23 2.91 21.13
N HIS A 22 -4.42 3.07 21.71
CA HIS A 22 -4.63 3.35 23.13
C HIS A 22 -5.62 2.34 23.70
N ASP A 23 -5.24 1.63 24.76
CA ASP A 23 -6.09 0.56 25.33
C ASP A 23 -7.24 1.08 26.21
N ASN A 24 -7.29 2.39 26.46
CA ASN A 24 -8.36 3.06 27.21
C ASN A 24 -9.16 4.07 26.36
N GLY A 25 -9.32 3.81 25.06
CA GLY A 25 -10.26 4.56 24.20
C GLY A 25 -9.91 6.04 23.98
N TRP A 26 -8.63 6.42 24.07
CA TRP A 26 -8.11 7.78 23.79
C TRP A 26 -8.74 8.93 24.60
N ASN A 27 -9.43 8.61 25.69
CA ASN A 27 -10.32 9.49 26.46
C ASN A 27 -9.62 10.56 27.31
N GLY A 28 -8.33 10.80 27.10
CA GLY A 28 -7.54 11.72 27.94
C GLY A 28 -6.97 11.09 29.20
N THR A 29 -6.76 9.77 29.23
CA THR A 29 -6.09 9.07 30.33
C THR A 29 -4.79 8.42 29.86
N VAL A 30 -3.94 8.00 30.78
CA VAL A 30 -2.88 7.02 30.51
C VAL A 30 -3.53 5.66 30.22
N CYS A 31 -2.91 4.85 29.35
CA CYS A 31 -3.31 3.47 29.10
C CYS A 31 -3.57 2.68 30.40
N ASN A 32 -4.50 1.71 30.37
CA ASN A 32 -4.81 0.83 31.50
C ASN A 32 -3.68 -0.17 31.76
N ARG A 33 -3.06 -0.68 30.69
CA ARG A 33 -1.95 -1.63 30.72
C ARG A 33 -0.84 -1.13 29.80
N PRO A 34 -0.18 0.01 30.12
CA PRO A 34 0.78 0.64 29.23
C PRO A 34 1.86 -0.35 28.79
N CYS A 35 2.54 -1.04 29.71
CA CYS A 35 3.63 -1.97 29.35
C CYS A 35 3.21 -3.10 28.39
N ASN A 36 1.91 -3.44 28.31
CA ASN A 36 1.40 -4.46 27.38
C ASN A 36 1.06 -3.87 26.00
N ASN A 37 0.90 -2.56 25.88
CA ASN A 37 0.60 -1.89 24.62
C ASN A 37 1.86 -1.76 23.75
N THR A 38 2.21 -2.82 23.04
CA THR A 38 3.33 -2.82 22.07
C THR A 38 2.96 -2.19 20.72
N SER A 39 1.66 -2.11 20.40
CA SER A 39 1.17 -1.54 19.13
C SER A 39 1.56 -0.07 18.97
N CYS A 40 1.54 0.71 20.07
CA CYS A 40 1.93 2.12 20.04
C CYS A 40 3.42 2.37 19.75
N LEU A 41 4.29 1.37 19.98
CA LEU A 41 5.74 1.45 19.72
C LEU A 41 6.10 1.49 18.23
N ASN A 42 5.14 1.26 17.33
CA ASN A 42 5.35 1.49 15.90
C ASN A 42 5.60 2.99 15.58
N LEU A 43 5.26 3.90 16.51
CA LEU A 43 5.60 5.31 16.39
C LEU A 43 6.93 5.56 17.10
N SER A 44 7.95 6.00 16.34
CA SER A 44 9.31 6.18 16.85
C SER A 44 9.38 7.11 18.06
N ARG A 45 8.62 8.21 18.07
CA ARG A 45 8.55 9.12 19.23
C ARG A 45 8.12 8.39 20.50
N ILE A 46 7.13 7.51 20.41
CA ILE A 46 6.69 6.72 21.56
C ILE A 46 7.76 5.71 21.93
N ALA A 47 8.28 4.95 20.96
CA ALA A 47 9.31 3.94 21.21
C ALA A 47 10.58 4.49 21.88
N GLU A 48 10.99 5.71 21.51
CA GLU A 48 12.21 6.35 22.02
C GLU A 48 12.03 7.04 23.38
N ASN A 49 10.83 7.57 23.67
CA ASN A 49 10.60 8.43 24.85
C ASN A 49 9.70 7.79 25.91
N ARG A 50 9.30 6.53 25.72
CA ARG A 50 8.46 5.81 26.68
C ARG A 50 9.12 5.69 28.05
N LYS A 51 8.35 5.89 29.11
CA LYS A 51 8.79 5.71 30.50
C LYS A 51 7.93 4.65 31.16
N ASP A 52 8.22 3.37 30.88
CA ASP A 52 7.38 2.24 31.29
C ASP A 52 7.02 2.27 32.80
N ASP A 53 7.99 2.47 33.68
CA ASP A 53 7.75 2.51 35.13
C ASP A 53 6.77 3.64 35.53
N GLN A 54 6.96 4.84 34.97
CA GLN A 54 6.12 6.01 35.28
C GLN A 54 4.72 5.85 34.69
N GLU A 55 4.62 5.41 33.44
CA GLU A 55 3.34 5.14 32.78
C GLU A 55 2.55 4.07 33.54
N GLN A 56 3.23 3.02 34.03
CA GLN A 56 2.60 1.96 34.80
C GLN A 56 2.08 2.44 36.17
N ILE A 57 2.79 3.37 36.82
CA ILE A 57 2.33 4.03 38.07
C ILE A 57 1.10 4.91 37.80
N ASN A 58 1.03 5.53 36.63
CA ASN A 58 -0.04 6.44 36.24
C ASN A 58 -1.13 5.76 35.40
N ALA A 59 -1.11 4.44 35.26
CA ALA A 59 -2.06 3.69 34.46
C ALA A 59 -3.53 4.03 34.80
N GLY A 60 -4.34 4.32 33.77
CA GLY A 60 -5.74 4.71 33.90
C GLY A 60 -6.00 6.09 34.52
N LYS A 61 -4.99 6.83 34.99
CA LYS A 61 -5.17 8.19 35.51
C LYS A 61 -5.45 9.16 34.37
N SER A 62 -6.30 10.14 34.66
CA SER A 62 -6.59 11.24 33.73
C SER A 62 -5.39 12.16 33.58
N ILE A 63 -5.17 12.69 32.37
CA ILE A 63 -4.02 13.56 32.07
C ILE A 63 -4.16 14.93 32.76
N ASP A 64 -5.37 15.43 32.99
CA ASP A 64 -5.64 16.73 33.64
C ASP A 64 -5.21 16.82 35.12
N ILE A 65 -4.90 15.69 35.76
CA ILE A 65 -4.40 15.61 37.14
C ILE A 65 -2.92 15.29 37.23
N LEU A 66 -2.24 15.12 36.10
CA LEU A 66 -0.81 14.82 36.04
C LEU A 66 0.00 16.10 35.78
N GLU A 67 1.23 16.13 36.26
CA GLU A 67 2.18 17.16 35.88
C GLU A 67 2.71 16.89 34.46
N LEU A 68 3.18 17.95 33.77
CA LEU A 68 3.62 17.87 32.38
C LEU A 68 4.75 16.83 32.16
N GLU A 69 5.66 16.67 33.12
CA GLU A 69 6.77 15.72 33.07
C GLU A 69 6.33 14.25 33.16
N GLU A 70 5.11 14.02 33.67
CA GLU A 70 4.48 12.71 33.84
C GLU A 70 3.65 12.29 32.62
N TYR A 71 3.46 13.19 31.64
CA TYR A 71 2.68 12.88 30.44
C TYR A 71 3.34 11.74 29.66
N PRO A 72 2.55 10.73 29.24
CA PRO A 72 3.06 9.71 28.34
C PRO A 72 3.35 10.32 26.95
N PRO A 73 4.35 9.80 26.21
CA PRO A 73 4.71 10.33 24.90
C PRO A 73 3.57 10.24 23.87
N CYS A 74 2.56 9.39 24.12
CA CYS A 74 1.37 9.30 23.27
C CYS A 74 0.53 10.58 23.26
N VAL A 75 0.59 11.44 24.29
CA VAL A 75 -0.11 12.75 24.30
C VAL A 75 0.32 13.59 23.10
N ALA A 76 1.63 13.65 22.84
CA ALA A 76 2.20 14.38 21.69
C ALA A 76 1.97 13.70 20.34
N GLU A 77 1.39 12.49 20.32
CA GLU A 77 0.99 11.75 19.13
C GLU A 77 -0.56 11.63 19.04
N HIS A 78 -1.30 12.54 19.68
CA HIS A 78 -2.77 12.60 19.65
C HIS A 78 -3.46 11.43 20.39
N GLY A 79 -2.80 10.83 21.37
CA GLY A 79 -3.35 9.75 22.21
C GLY A 79 -4.55 10.17 23.07
N THR A 80 -4.84 11.47 23.15
CA THR A 80 -5.90 12.06 23.98
C THR A 80 -6.98 12.78 23.15
N PHE A 81 -7.13 12.48 21.86
CA PHE A 81 -8.05 13.23 21.00
C PHE A 81 -9.53 13.17 21.48
N MET A 82 -9.91 12.13 22.24
CA MET A 82 -11.25 12.01 22.84
C MET A 82 -11.38 12.69 24.21
N ALA A 83 -10.36 13.41 24.70
CA ALA A 83 -10.40 14.09 26.00
C ALA A 83 -11.53 15.13 26.06
N LYS A 84 -12.23 15.19 27.20
CA LYS A 84 -13.35 16.12 27.47
C LYS A 84 -12.87 17.46 28.05
N PHE A 85 -11.56 17.68 28.09
CA PHE A 85 -10.89 18.83 28.69
C PHE A 85 -9.69 19.23 27.85
N ASP A 86 -9.21 20.44 28.08
CA ASP A 86 -8.03 20.99 27.41
C ASP A 86 -6.75 20.38 28.00
N VAL A 87 -5.84 19.92 27.15
CA VAL A 87 -4.53 19.39 27.55
C VAL A 87 -3.46 20.43 27.22
N GLN A 88 -2.87 21.02 28.24
CA GLN A 88 -1.77 21.99 28.08
C GLN A 88 -0.46 21.27 27.81
N THR A 89 0.35 21.83 26.92
CA THR A 89 1.71 21.38 26.62
C THR A 89 2.60 22.56 26.30
N THR A 90 3.91 22.34 26.33
CA THR A 90 4.90 23.30 25.82
C THR A 90 5.53 22.73 24.55
N LYS A 91 5.72 23.58 23.53
CA LYS A 91 6.37 23.23 22.28
C LYS A 91 7.76 23.86 22.24
N HIS A 92 8.74 23.02 21.94
CA HIS A 92 10.14 23.41 21.80
C HIS A 92 10.54 23.31 20.33
N HIS A 93 11.25 24.32 19.82
CA HIS A 93 11.74 24.26 18.44
C HIS A 93 12.82 23.16 18.32
N PRO A 94 12.71 22.19 17.38
CA PRO A 94 13.62 21.03 17.32
C PRO A 94 15.10 21.38 17.18
N TYR A 95 15.41 22.52 16.56
CA TYR A 95 16.78 22.98 16.31
C TYR A 95 17.28 24.04 17.29
N GLN A 96 16.50 24.43 18.30
CA GLN A 96 16.84 25.49 19.27
C GLN A 96 18.21 25.28 19.92
N LYS A 97 18.55 24.03 20.26
CA LYS A 97 19.82 23.69 20.95
C LYS A 97 20.96 23.32 20.00
N SER A 98 20.66 23.10 18.72
CA SER A 98 21.61 22.53 17.76
C SER A 98 21.94 23.47 16.60
N SER A 99 21.35 24.67 16.55
CA SER A 99 21.51 25.61 15.44
C SER A 99 21.48 27.06 15.94
N SER A 100 22.53 27.82 15.58
CA SER A 100 22.62 29.24 15.89
C SER A 100 21.55 30.09 15.22
N THR A 101 20.97 29.63 14.10
CA THR A 101 19.87 30.34 13.42
C THR A 101 18.51 30.11 14.07
N HIS A 102 18.42 29.25 15.11
CA HIS A 102 17.18 28.89 15.80
C HIS A 102 17.28 29.04 17.33
N GLU A 103 18.43 29.46 17.86
CA GLU A 103 18.66 29.55 19.31
C GLU A 103 17.80 30.59 20.01
N HIS A 104 17.32 31.59 19.24
CA HIS A 104 16.49 32.70 19.67
C HIS A 104 15.02 32.32 19.98
N PHE A 105 14.57 31.13 19.53
CA PHE A 105 13.23 30.65 19.86
C PHE A 105 13.10 30.32 21.35
N ALA A 106 11.93 30.58 21.90
CA ALA A 106 11.54 30.25 23.26
C ALA A 106 10.46 29.15 23.27
N ASP A 107 10.27 28.59 24.45
CA ASP A 107 9.21 27.65 24.74
C ASP A 107 7.84 28.27 24.44
N THR A 108 7.07 27.62 23.57
CA THR A 108 5.79 28.13 23.09
C THR A 108 4.66 27.32 23.73
N PRO A 109 3.83 27.92 24.60
CA PRO A 109 2.66 27.25 25.16
C PRO A 109 1.70 26.83 24.05
N PHE A 110 1.17 25.62 24.13
CA PHE A 110 0.18 25.10 23.20
C PHE A 110 -0.86 24.31 23.99
N THR A 111 -2.12 24.36 23.56
CA THR A 111 -3.21 23.66 24.23
C THR A 111 -3.90 22.79 23.21
N PHE A 112 -3.98 21.48 23.44
CA PHE A 112 -4.89 20.62 22.69
C PHE A 112 -6.29 20.83 23.28
N SER A 113 -7.21 21.38 22.49
CA SER A 113 -8.56 21.65 22.98
C SER A 113 -9.33 20.35 23.24
N ALA A 114 -10.32 20.39 24.12
CA ALA A 114 -11.25 19.28 24.32
C ALA A 114 -11.85 18.81 22.98
N HIS A 115 -11.89 17.49 22.77
CA HIS A 115 -12.35 16.85 21.53
C HIS A 115 -11.68 17.42 20.27
N ALA A 116 -10.37 17.60 20.33
CA ALA A 116 -9.56 18.01 19.21
C ALA A 116 -8.27 17.18 19.11
N ALA A 117 -7.71 17.15 17.91
CA ALA A 117 -6.36 16.66 17.68
C ALA A 117 -5.55 17.73 16.94
N ALA A 118 -4.26 17.79 17.22
CA ALA A 118 -3.37 18.68 16.48
C ALA A 118 -2.98 18.03 15.15
N ALA A 119 -3.63 18.42 14.07
CA ALA A 119 -3.26 17.91 12.76
C ALA A 119 -1.88 18.42 12.35
N VAL A 120 -0.99 17.54 11.86
CA VAL A 120 0.39 17.88 11.47
C VAL A 120 0.71 17.37 10.05
N PRO A 121 0.82 18.26 9.04
CA PRO A 121 1.02 17.87 7.65
C PRO A 121 2.50 17.57 7.34
N TYR A 122 3.09 16.57 8.00
CA TYR A 122 4.53 16.24 7.90
C TYR A 122 5.01 16.12 6.46
N ARG A 123 4.26 15.46 5.56
CA ARG A 123 4.67 15.28 4.16
C ARG A 123 4.84 16.62 3.43
N TRP A 124 4.02 17.61 3.75
CA TRP A 124 4.04 18.94 3.15
C TRP A 124 5.23 19.79 3.61
N MET A 125 5.86 19.42 4.72
CA MET A 125 7.01 20.12 5.29
C MET A 125 8.35 19.51 4.87
N LEU A 126 8.35 18.40 4.12
CA LEU A 126 9.56 17.79 3.57
C LEU A 126 10.02 18.54 2.32
N LYS A 127 11.25 19.07 2.31
CA LYS A 127 11.82 19.80 1.16
C LYS A 127 11.75 18.98 -0.13
N LYS A 128 12.10 17.69 -0.08
CA LYS A 128 11.98 16.79 -1.24
C LYS A 128 10.57 16.70 -1.82
N GLN A 129 9.53 16.82 -1.00
CA GLN A 129 8.13 16.81 -1.46
C GLN A 129 7.70 18.19 -1.98
N VAL A 130 8.25 19.27 -1.42
CA VAL A 130 7.97 20.65 -1.85
C VAL A 130 8.65 20.94 -3.19
N GLU A 131 9.94 20.68 -3.28
CA GLU A 131 10.79 20.96 -4.45
C GLU A 131 10.68 19.88 -5.53
N GLY A 132 10.39 18.63 -5.14
CA GLY A 132 10.42 17.48 -6.04
C GLY A 132 11.84 17.01 -6.33
N ASP A 133 11.99 16.27 -7.42
CA ASP A 133 13.28 15.85 -7.98
C ASP A 133 13.21 15.92 -9.51
N PHE A 134 13.62 17.06 -10.06
CA PHE A 134 13.61 17.29 -11.51
C PHE A 134 14.48 16.30 -12.29
N LYS A 135 15.52 15.72 -11.67
CA LYS A 135 16.39 14.73 -12.35
C LYS A 135 15.67 13.41 -12.54
N GLU A 136 14.83 13.05 -11.59
CA GLU A 136 13.98 11.85 -11.62
C GLU A 136 12.59 12.14 -12.23
N GLY A 137 12.36 13.35 -12.75
CA GLY A 137 11.07 13.76 -13.33
C GLY A 137 9.93 13.93 -12.30
N ILE A 138 10.27 14.01 -11.01
CA ILE A 138 9.30 14.17 -9.92
C ILE A 138 9.02 15.66 -9.73
N ILE A 139 7.80 16.09 -10.02
CA ILE A 139 7.36 17.47 -9.83
C ILE A 139 6.96 17.67 -8.35
N GLY A 140 7.53 18.69 -7.71
CA GLY A 140 7.22 19.03 -6.32
C GLY A 140 5.87 19.73 -6.13
N LYS A 141 5.40 19.83 -4.89
CA LYS A 141 4.17 20.57 -4.52
C LYS A 141 4.25 22.05 -4.88
N ALA A 142 5.43 22.66 -4.79
CA ALA A 142 5.62 24.06 -5.13
C ALA A 142 5.32 24.34 -6.60
N GLU A 143 5.87 23.54 -7.51
CA GLU A 143 5.64 23.71 -8.94
C GLU A 143 4.21 23.30 -9.33
N SER A 144 3.78 22.09 -8.92
CA SER A 144 2.46 21.55 -9.31
C SER A 144 1.28 22.43 -8.87
N LEU A 145 1.40 23.11 -7.73
CA LEU A 145 0.37 24.03 -7.22
C LEU A 145 0.71 25.51 -7.47
N ARG A 146 1.83 25.81 -8.16
CA ARG A 146 2.35 27.17 -8.37
C ARG A 146 2.44 27.95 -7.05
N LEU A 147 2.93 27.35 -5.98
CA LEU A 147 3.11 28.00 -4.69
C LEU A 147 4.26 28.99 -4.75
N ASN A 148 4.17 30.11 -4.01
CA ASN A 148 5.28 31.07 -3.89
C ASN A 148 6.35 30.56 -2.90
N TRP A 149 6.95 29.43 -3.26
CA TRP A 149 8.09 28.82 -2.58
C TRP A 149 9.38 29.50 -3.05
N GLU A 150 10.18 29.99 -2.11
CA GLU A 150 11.47 30.65 -2.40
C GLU A 150 12.59 29.91 -1.65
N PRO A 151 13.33 29.00 -2.31
CA PRO A 151 14.41 28.24 -1.69
C PRO A 151 15.50 29.13 -1.07
N GLU A 152 15.73 30.32 -1.64
CA GLU A 152 16.76 31.26 -1.19
C GLU A 152 16.48 31.87 0.18
N ARG A 153 15.24 31.76 0.68
CA ARG A 153 14.87 32.18 2.04
C ARG A 153 15.29 31.19 3.11
N GLU A 154 15.53 29.93 2.74
CA GLU A 154 15.91 28.92 3.69
C GLU A 154 17.26 29.26 4.35
N PRO A 155 17.37 29.14 5.69
CA PRO A 155 18.60 29.51 6.39
C PRO A 155 19.74 28.57 5.98
N ASP A 156 20.94 29.13 5.85
CA ASP A 156 22.15 28.32 5.74
C ASP A 156 22.44 27.69 7.11
N MET A 157 22.57 26.35 7.12
CA MET A 157 22.74 25.56 8.33
C MET A 157 23.99 24.70 8.18
N ASN A 158 24.73 24.53 9.28
CA ASN A 158 25.93 23.70 9.34
C ASN A 158 25.70 22.20 9.05
N PHE A 159 24.45 21.79 8.86
CA PHE A 159 24.03 20.45 8.48
C PHE A 159 22.84 20.53 7.53
N LYS A 160 22.66 19.49 6.70
CA LYS A 160 21.49 19.42 5.81
C LYS A 160 20.26 19.00 6.60
N THR A 161 19.21 19.83 6.56
CA THR A 161 17.87 19.48 7.04
C THR A 161 16.98 19.04 5.87
N ALA A 162 16.13 18.03 6.11
CA ALA A 162 15.12 17.59 5.17
C ALA A 162 13.83 18.43 5.21
N TRP A 163 13.72 19.35 6.18
CA TRP A 163 12.48 20.05 6.50
C TRP A 163 12.54 21.53 6.12
N VAL A 164 11.41 22.08 5.70
CA VAL A 164 11.22 23.53 5.48
C VAL A 164 11.39 24.29 6.80
N GLN A 165 12.28 25.28 6.81
CA GLN A 165 12.59 26.05 8.03
C GLN A 165 11.99 27.44 8.01
N GLU A 166 12.05 28.16 6.89
CA GLU A 166 11.72 29.60 6.89
C GLU A 166 10.22 29.86 6.96
N GLY A 167 9.81 30.81 7.82
CA GLY A 167 8.43 31.02 8.20
C GLY A 167 7.48 31.36 7.06
N THR A 168 7.91 32.14 6.08
CA THR A 168 7.09 32.47 4.91
C THR A 168 6.84 31.23 4.05
N ASN A 169 7.90 30.47 3.77
CA ASN A 169 7.83 29.17 3.10
C ASN A 169 6.93 28.19 3.87
N GLN A 170 7.05 28.13 5.20
CA GLN A 170 6.18 27.32 6.06
C GLN A 170 4.71 27.76 5.92
N ARG A 171 4.44 29.07 5.98
CA ARG A 171 3.07 29.60 5.82
C ARG A 171 2.46 29.25 4.48
N VAL A 172 3.23 29.36 3.40
CA VAL A 172 2.77 29.01 2.05
C VAL A 172 2.28 27.55 2.01
N MET A 173 3.05 26.61 2.59
CA MET A 173 2.66 25.20 2.63
C MET A 173 1.48 24.95 3.58
N LEU A 174 1.55 25.48 4.81
CA LEU A 174 0.57 25.23 5.88
C LEU A 174 -0.80 25.85 5.55
N ASP A 175 -0.84 27.10 5.09
CA ASP A 175 -2.10 27.75 4.71
C ASP A 175 -2.73 27.12 3.46
N THR A 176 -1.91 26.58 2.55
CA THR A 176 -2.42 25.80 1.41
C THR A 176 -3.06 24.48 1.88
N PHE A 177 -2.39 23.73 2.75
CA PHE A 177 -2.90 22.47 3.31
C PHE A 177 -4.20 22.70 4.10
N PHE A 178 -4.14 23.56 5.11
CA PHE A 178 -5.28 23.79 6.01
C PHE A 178 -6.39 24.63 5.37
N GLY A 179 -6.11 25.33 4.27
CA GLY A 179 -7.14 25.99 3.47
C GLY A 179 -8.16 25.02 2.90
N ALA A 180 -7.77 23.76 2.64
CA ALA A 180 -8.66 22.74 2.08
C ALA A 180 -9.67 22.17 3.11
N VAL A 181 -9.44 22.37 4.41
CA VAL A 181 -10.23 21.75 5.48
C VAL A 181 -11.18 22.78 6.07
N GLU A 182 -12.49 22.67 5.81
CA GLU A 182 -13.48 23.64 6.28
C GLU A 182 -14.33 23.05 7.42
N PRO A 183 -14.49 23.77 8.54
CA PRO A 183 -15.42 23.36 9.60
C PRO A 183 -16.83 23.14 9.06
N GLU A 184 -17.54 22.18 9.64
CA GLU A 184 -18.88 21.70 9.25
C GLU A 184 -18.95 20.96 7.91
N ASP A 185 -18.07 21.27 6.96
CA ASP A 185 -18.07 20.65 5.63
C ASP A 185 -17.07 19.49 5.50
N SER A 186 -15.91 19.56 6.14
CA SER A 186 -14.90 18.51 6.12
C SER A 186 -15.20 17.41 7.14
N LEU A 187 -14.91 16.16 6.76
CA LEU A 187 -14.84 15.03 7.67
C LEU A 187 -13.40 14.84 8.17
N VAL A 188 -13.27 14.22 9.34
CA VAL A 188 -12.01 13.77 9.93
C VAL A 188 -12.05 12.26 10.18
N PHE A 189 -11.00 11.56 9.76
CA PHE A 189 -10.82 10.13 9.98
C PHE A 189 -9.59 9.91 10.87
N PHE A 190 -9.80 9.37 12.07
CA PHE A 190 -8.72 8.97 12.95
C PHE A 190 -8.28 7.56 12.60
N TYR A 191 -6.98 7.32 12.54
CA TYR A 191 -6.46 6.01 12.15
C TYR A 191 -5.18 5.62 12.92
N ALA A 192 -4.94 4.32 13.04
CA ALA A 192 -3.74 3.75 13.64
C ALA A 192 -2.92 2.94 12.61
N LYS A 193 -1.59 3.03 12.69
CA LYS A 193 -0.69 2.27 11.81
C LYS A 193 -0.53 0.80 12.19
N ARG A 194 -0.71 0.49 13.47
CA ARG A 194 -0.63 -0.86 14.03
C ARG A 194 -1.60 -0.95 15.18
N THR A 195 -2.30 -2.06 15.25
CA THR A 195 -3.28 -2.36 16.30
C THR A 195 -3.05 -3.81 16.77
N PRO A 196 -3.63 -4.23 17.90
CA PRO A 196 -3.66 -5.64 18.29
C PRO A 196 -4.80 -6.42 17.62
N LEU A 197 -5.55 -5.80 16.69
CA LEU A 197 -6.78 -6.37 16.11
C LEU A 197 -6.51 -7.31 14.92
N SER A 198 -5.37 -7.13 14.26
CA SER A 198 -4.96 -7.89 13.07
C SER A 198 -3.43 -7.84 12.95
N GLU A 199 -2.85 -8.89 12.38
CA GLU A 199 -1.44 -8.95 11.98
C GLU A 199 -1.18 -8.32 10.60
N ASP A 200 -2.24 -7.92 9.88
CA ASP A 200 -2.15 -7.17 8.64
C ASP A 200 -1.44 -5.82 8.87
N VAL A 201 -0.61 -5.43 7.90
CA VAL A 201 0.13 -4.16 7.88
C VAL A 201 -0.74 -2.97 7.44
N GLY A 202 -2.02 -3.21 7.13
CA GLY A 202 -3.02 -2.22 6.79
C GLY A 202 -3.22 -1.14 7.85
N ARG A 203 -3.77 0.00 7.43
CA ARG A 203 -4.09 1.11 8.33
C ARG A 203 -5.49 0.91 8.87
N VAL A 204 -5.69 1.04 10.18
CA VAL A 204 -6.99 0.80 10.79
C VAL A 204 -7.66 2.13 11.10
N ILE A 205 -8.84 2.36 10.54
CA ILE A 205 -9.71 3.48 10.88
C ILE A 205 -10.25 3.23 12.30
N ILE A 206 -10.01 4.20 13.18
CA ILE A 206 -10.41 4.19 14.59
C ILE A 206 -11.80 4.83 14.77
N GLY A 207 -12.09 5.88 14.02
CA GLY A 207 -13.36 6.58 14.06
C GLY A 207 -13.42 7.68 13.02
N ALA A 208 -14.63 8.15 12.75
CA ALA A 208 -14.91 9.19 11.77
C ALA A 208 -15.90 10.20 12.35
N GLY A 209 -15.74 11.47 12.01
CA GLY A 209 -16.67 12.53 12.39
C GLY A 209 -16.49 13.78 11.54
N ARG A 210 -17.21 14.85 11.89
CA ARG A 210 -17.11 16.15 11.23
C ARG A 210 -16.04 17.00 11.90
N VAL A 211 -15.35 17.82 11.12
CA VAL A 211 -14.49 18.88 11.63
C VAL A 211 -15.39 19.99 12.16
N THR A 212 -15.31 20.31 13.45
CA THR A 212 -16.16 21.35 14.09
C THR A 212 -15.42 22.68 14.24
N SER A 213 -14.09 22.65 14.24
CA SER A 213 -13.27 23.86 14.35
C SER A 213 -11.87 23.64 13.79
N LYS A 214 -11.28 24.70 13.24
CA LYS A 214 -9.90 24.75 12.75
C LYS A 214 -9.20 25.95 13.38
N ALA A 215 -8.20 25.72 14.23
CA ALA A 215 -7.45 26.79 14.88
C ALA A 215 -6.56 27.58 13.91
N ASN A 216 -6.19 28.79 14.30
CA ASN A 216 -5.24 29.62 13.56
C ASN A 216 -3.82 29.06 13.67
N ILE A 217 -2.96 29.43 12.73
CA ILE A 217 -1.52 29.13 12.81
C ILE A 217 -0.90 29.80 14.04
N THR A 218 0.05 29.11 14.67
CA THR A 218 0.76 29.61 15.86
C THR A 218 2.23 29.85 15.51
N GLU A 219 2.72 31.07 15.72
CA GLU A 219 4.13 31.42 15.59
C GLU A 219 4.90 30.97 16.86
N TYR A 220 6.15 30.52 16.70
CA TYR A 220 7.00 30.27 17.86
C TYR A 220 7.27 31.56 18.63
N GLN A 221 7.34 31.47 19.96
CA GLN A 221 7.76 32.57 20.81
C GLN A 221 9.27 32.79 20.73
N TYR A 222 9.70 33.98 21.15
CA TYR A 222 11.08 34.45 21.07
C TYR A 222 11.63 34.72 22.47
N GLN A 223 12.89 34.38 22.74
CA GLN A 223 13.52 34.60 24.06
C GLN A 223 13.60 36.09 24.43
N SER A 224 13.81 36.94 23.44
CA SER A 224 13.81 38.41 23.57
C SER A 224 12.40 38.99 23.74
N GLY A 225 11.35 38.17 23.63
CA GLY A 225 9.94 38.59 23.64
C GLY A 225 9.43 39.15 22.32
N SER A 226 10.28 39.32 21.30
CA SER A 226 9.88 39.80 19.96
C SER A 226 10.81 39.26 18.86
N ARG A 227 10.32 39.12 17.63
CA ARG A 227 11.10 38.55 16.52
C ARG A 227 12.36 39.36 16.13
N GLY A 228 12.27 40.69 16.10
CA GLY A 228 13.34 41.52 15.52
C GLY A 228 13.64 41.16 14.05
N GLU A 229 14.92 40.97 13.73
CA GLU A 229 15.43 40.48 12.44
C GLU A 229 15.62 38.95 12.41
N ASP A 230 15.29 38.26 13.50
CA ASP A 230 15.53 36.83 13.61
C ASP A 230 14.61 36.01 12.69
N LEU A 231 15.03 34.76 12.43
CA LEU A 231 14.26 33.81 11.62
C LEU A 231 12.85 33.63 12.20
N GLN A 232 11.86 33.67 11.32
CA GLN A 232 10.48 33.34 11.65
C GLN A 232 10.22 31.85 11.45
N CYS A 233 9.54 31.21 12.41
CA CYS A 233 9.05 29.84 12.26
C CYS A 233 7.66 29.71 12.91
N PHE A 234 6.87 28.75 12.42
CA PHE A 234 5.54 28.45 12.91
C PHE A 234 5.46 27.01 13.41
N LEU A 235 4.59 26.77 14.39
CA LEU A 235 4.12 25.42 14.69
C LEU A 235 3.40 24.89 13.45
N TRP A 236 3.83 23.71 13.01
CA TRP A 236 3.22 23.05 11.85
C TRP A 236 1.83 22.51 12.17
N GLU A 237 1.54 22.31 13.45
CA GLU A 237 0.31 21.70 13.92
C GLU A 237 -0.81 22.73 14.14
N ARG A 238 -2.06 22.31 13.88
CA ARG A 238 -3.26 23.10 14.21
C ARG A 238 -4.29 22.22 14.90
N ASN A 239 -4.95 22.75 15.92
CA ASN A 239 -6.10 22.09 16.52
C ASN A 239 -7.23 21.95 15.49
N ILE A 240 -7.62 20.71 15.25
CA ILE A 240 -8.81 20.32 14.51
C ILE A 240 -9.78 19.71 15.52
N GLY A 241 -10.84 20.44 15.82
CA GLY A 241 -11.94 19.96 16.65
C GLY A 241 -12.81 19.00 15.87
N HIS A 242 -13.38 17.99 16.55
CA HIS A 242 -14.22 16.98 15.91
C HIS A 242 -15.52 16.71 16.67
N SER A 243 -16.53 16.19 15.96
CA SER A 243 -17.86 15.94 16.51
C SER A 243 -18.07 14.56 17.15
N ILE A 244 -17.11 13.64 17.05
CA ILE A 244 -17.21 12.28 17.64
C ILE A 244 -17.52 12.33 19.15
N ARG A 245 -18.64 11.76 19.58
CA ARG A 245 -19.08 11.64 20.99
C ARG A 245 -19.68 10.26 21.24
N GLU A 246 -19.76 9.81 22.50
CA GLU A 246 -20.32 8.51 22.90
C GLU A 246 -21.75 8.22 22.37
N GLY A 247 -22.55 9.27 22.10
CA GLY A 247 -23.92 9.13 21.59
C GLY A 247 -24.07 8.90 20.08
N TRP A 248 -22.98 9.00 19.32
CA TRP A 248 -22.90 8.81 17.85
C TRP A 248 -23.91 9.63 17.03
N GLU A 249 -24.14 10.88 17.41
CA GLU A 249 -25.06 11.78 16.68
C GLU A 249 -24.45 12.36 15.40
N ASP A 250 -23.17 12.73 15.44
CA ASP A 250 -22.42 13.24 14.30
C ASP A 250 -21.00 12.63 14.32
N GLY A 251 -20.88 11.46 13.71
CA GLY A 251 -19.68 10.63 13.78
C GLY A 251 -19.70 9.57 14.87
N PHE A 252 -18.68 8.71 14.89
CA PHE A 252 -18.58 7.54 15.75
C PHE A 252 -17.12 7.18 16.05
N LEU A 253 -16.93 6.44 17.13
CA LEU A 253 -15.67 5.81 17.51
C LEU A 253 -15.91 4.30 17.52
N LEU A 254 -15.15 3.53 16.75
CA LEU A 254 -15.34 2.08 16.68
C LEU A 254 -14.93 1.44 18.02
N PRO A 255 -15.78 0.57 18.61
CA PRO A 255 -15.57 0.06 19.97
C PRO A 255 -14.58 -1.12 20.02
N TYR A 256 -13.39 -0.91 19.47
CA TYR A 256 -12.38 -1.96 19.37
C TYR A 256 -11.87 -2.47 20.72
N GLN A 257 -11.80 -1.61 21.74
CA GLN A 257 -11.40 -2.05 23.08
C GLN A 257 -12.42 -3.04 23.64
N GLN A 258 -13.72 -2.75 23.50
CA GLN A 258 -14.78 -3.64 23.96
C GLN A 258 -14.86 -4.93 23.12
N LEU A 259 -14.50 -4.88 21.84
CA LEU A 259 -14.36 -6.08 21.01
C LEU A 259 -13.27 -7.00 21.53
N LEU A 260 -12.10 -6.46 21.87
CA LEU A 260 -10.98 -7.23 22.42
C LEU A 260 -11.34 -7.85 23.77
N ASP A 261 -11.98 -7.08 24.66
CA ASP A 261 -12.47 -7.58 25.94
C ASP A 261 -13.48 -8.73 25.76
N LEU A 262 -14.33 -8.64 24.74
CA LEU A 262 -15.29 -9.69 24.41
C LEU A 262 -14.57 -10.95 23.85
N ALA A 263 -13.62 -10.75 22.93
CA ALA A 263 -12.86 -11.84 22.32
C ALA A 263 -11.91 -12.56 23.30
N GLU A 264 -11.45 -11.89 24.37
CA GLU A 264 -10.73 -12.54 25.48
C GLU A 264 -11.60 -13.61 26.17
N ASN A 265 -12.92 -13.46 26.14
CA ASN A 265 -13.89 -14.36 26.78
C ASN A 265 -14.60 -15.30 25.79
N ASP A 266 -14.54 -15.02 24.49
CA ASP A 266 -15.16 -15.82 23.43
C ASP A 266 -14.22 -15.98 22.22
N SER A 267 -13.57 -17.14 22.14
CA SER A 267 -12.63 -17.48 21.07
C SER A 267 -13.29 -17.72 19.70
N THR A 268 -14.63 -17.69 19.61
CA THR A 268 -15.34 -17.84 18.33
C THR A 268 -15.45 -16.53 17.56
N ILE A 269 -15.15 -15.40 18.21
CA ILE A 269 -15.21 -14.07 17.59
C ILE A 269 -14.01 -13.88 16.68
N ASP A 270 -14.30 -13.71 15.40
CA ASP A 270 -13.33 -13.22 14.42
C ASP A 270 -13.15 -11.70 14.60
N VAL A 271 -12.10 -11.31 15.33
CA VAL A 271 -11.76 -9.91 15.60
C VAL A 271 -11.46 -9.16 14.30
N GLU A 272 -10.76 -9.80 13.37
CA GLU A 272 -10.30 -9.19 12.14
C GLU A 272 -11.46 -8.85 11.19
N ALA A 273 -12.52 -9.67 11.17
CA ALA A 273 -13.74 -9.38 10.43
C ALA A 273 -14.41 -8.03 10.83
N HIS A 274 -14.12 -7.54 12.03
CA HIS A 274 -14.62 -6.26 12.56
C HIS A 274 -13.65 -5.10 12.35
N VAL A 275 -12.52 -5.29 11.67
CA VAL A 275 -11.53 -4.24 11.46
C VAL A 275 -11.89 -3.41 10.23
N ALA A 276 -11.99 -2.10 10.42
CA ALA A 276 -12.16 -1.13 9.33
C ALA A 276 -10.78 -0.74 8.79
N PHE A 277 -10.28 -1.49 7.82
CA PHE A 277 -9.08 -1.11 7.10
C PHE A 277 -9.33 0.12 6.24
N ALA A 278 -8.38 1.05 6.26
CA ALA A 278 -8.39 2.18 5.36
C ALA A 278 -8.24 1.66 3.92
N PRO A 279 -8.98 2.24 2.94
CA PRO A 279 -8.91 1.80 1.56
C PRO A 279 -7.48 1.86 1.02
N GLU A 280 -7.02 0.77 0.40
CA GLU A 280 -5.66 0.61 -0.12
C GLU A 280 -5.32 1.70 -1.16
N GLU A 281 -6.32 2.10 -1.96
CA GLU A 281 -6.23 3.17 -2.96
C GLU A 281 -5.84 4.54 -2.37
N PHE A 282 -6.00 4.74 -1.05
CA PHE A 282 -5.61 5.96 -0.32
C PHE A 282 -4.56 5.69 0.78
N PHE A 283 -3.75 4.64 0.64
CA PHE A 283 -2.74 4.27 1.64
C PHE A 283 -1.78 5.41 2.02
N GLU A 284 -1.42 6.27 1.07
CA GLU A 284 -0.54 7.42 1.33
C GLU A 284 -1.19 8.43 2.29
N GLN A 285 -2.49 8.72 2.12
CA GLN A 285 -3.27 9.59 2.99
C GLN A 285 -3.38 9.03 4.41
N TYR A 286 -3.27 7.71 4.56
CA TYR A 286 -3.22 7.02 5.86
C TYR A 286 -1.79 6.65 6.29
N SER A 287 -0.76 7.38 5.84
CA SER A 287 0.65 7.06 6.19
C SER A 287 1.41 8.15 6.96
N TYR A 288 0.93 9.39 6.99
CA TYR A 288 1.59 10.53 7.65
C TYR A 288 0.84 11.01 8.91
N GLY A 289 1.41 11.93 9.68
CA GLY A 289 0.75 12.46 10.90
C GLY A 289 -0.65 12.99 10.62
N SER A 290 -0.79 13.82 9.58
CA SER A 290 -2.07 14.17 8.97
C SER A 290 -1.90 14.40 7.48
N GLU A 291 -2.94 14.11 6.70
CA GLU A 291 -2.95 14.33 5.25
C GLU A 291 -4.37 14.69 4.77
N LEU A 292 -4.46 15.38 3.62
CA LEU A 292 -5.73 15.65 2.98
C LEU A 292 -6.29 14.40 2.31
N LEU A 293 -7.57 14.15 2.51
CA LEU A 293 -8.31 13.03 1.93
C LEU A 293 -9.35 13.57 0.93
N PRO A 294 -9.28 13.19 -0.35
CA PRO A 294 -10.28 13.60 -1.34
C PRO A 294 -11.64 12.94 -1.08
N HIS A 295 -12.69 13.42 -1.76
CA HIS A 295 -14.06 12.91 -1.58
C HIS A 295 -14.19 11.40 -1.83
N ASP A 296 -13.60 10.85 -2.91
CA ASP A 296 -13.58 9.40 -3.16
C ASP A 296 -12.94 8.63 -2.00
N GLY A 297 -11.94 9.20 -1.34
CA GLY A 297 -11.30 8.60 -0.16
C GLY A 297 -12.17 8.61 1.08
N ALA A 298 -12.93 9.68 1.31
CA ALA A 298 -13.92 9.69 2.37
C ALA A 298 -15.08 8.72 2.09
N ILE A 299 -15.56 8.64 0.85
CA ILE A 299 -16.60 7.68 0.42
C ILE A 299 -16.13 6.25 0.69
N ALA A 300 -14.94 5.89 0.18
CA ALA A 300 -14.36 4.57 0.36
C ALA A 300 -14.18 4.21 1.85
N SER A 301 -13.71 5.16 2.66
CA SER A 301 -13.49 4.98 4.09
C SER A 301 -14.81 4.80 4.86
N LEU A 302 -15.85 5.55 4.51
CA LEU A 302 -17.18 5.41 5.12
C LEU A 302 -17.87 4.11 4.74
N LEU A 303 -17.70 3.63 3.50
CA LEU A 303 -18.21 2.32 3.07
C LEU A 303 -17.58 1.18 3.88
N GLU A 304 -16.27 1.22 4.13
CA GLU A 304 -15.60 0.25 5.01
C GLU A 304 -16.08 0.35 6.47
N CYS A 305 -16.29 1.56 6.98
CA CYS A 305 -16.90 1.74 8.30
C CYS A 305 -18.32 1.17 8.36
N GLU A 306 -19.13 1.34 7.30
CA GLU A 306 -20.49 0.81 7.22
C GLU A 306 -20.49 -0.72 7.29
N ARG A 307 -19.62 -1.38 6.50
CA ARG A 307 -19.44 -2.84 6.51
C ARG A 307 -19.14 -3.34 7.91
N VAL A 308 -18.18 -2.71 8.58
CA VAL A 308 -17.74 -3.08 9.91
C VAL A 308 -18.79 -2.80 10.98
N ILE A 309 -19.48 -1.67 10.93
CA ILE A 309 -20.59 -1.39 11.86
C ILE A 309 -21.73 -2.40 11.71
N LYS A 310 -22.05 -2.82 10.48
CA LYS A 310 -23.01 -3.91 10.24
C LYS A 310 -22.53 -5.23 10.85
N GLN A 311 -21.23 -5.48 10.87
CA GLN A 311 -20.66 -6.68 11.50
C GLN A 311 -20.70 -6.57 13.03
N PHE A 312 -20.27 -5.45 13.60
CA PHE A 312 -20.38 -5.16 15.03
C PHE A 312 -21.80 -5.32 15.57
N LYS A 313 -22.81 -4.83 14.82
CA LYS A 313 -24.22 -4.95 15.19
C LYS A 313 -24.69 -6.40 15.36
N LYS A 314 -24.03 -7.37 14.71
CA LYS A 314 -24.35 -8.80 14.88
C LYS A 314 -23.71 -9.42 16.12
N THR A 315 -22.62 -8.84 16.60
CA THR A 315 -21.75 -9.41 17.65
C THR A 315 -21.95 -8.73 19.01
N MET A 316 -22.32 -7.45 19.02
CA MET A 316 -22.36 -6.62 20.22
C MET A 316 -23.62 -5.75 20.29
N ASP A 317 -24.22 -5.67 21.48
CA ASP A 317 -25.35 -4.78 21.79
C ASP A 317 -24.88 -3.51 22.53
N GLY A 318 -25.79 -2.55 22.73
CA GLY A 318 -25.57 -1.40 23.62
C GLY A 318 -24.98 -0.15 22.96
N TYR A 319 -24.80 -0.14 21.65
CA TYR A 319 -24.34 1.04 20.89
C TYR A 319 -25.43 1.55 19.95
N ALA A 320 -25.32 2.81 19.56
CA ALA A 320 -26.25 3.46 18.64
C ALA A 320 -25.95 3.12 17.17
N TRP A 321 -25.87 1.82 16.84
CA TRP A 321 -25.51 1.31 15.51
C TRP A 321 -26.33 1.95 14.39
N ASP A 322 -27.64 2.07 14.58
CA ASP A 322 -28.55 2.63 13.57
C ASP A 322 -28.33 4.13 13.37
N LYS A 323 -27.90 4.87 14.39
CA LYS A 323 -27.53 6.29 14.24
C LYS A 323 -26.25 6.43 13.42
N ALA A 324 -25.23 5.62 13.71
CA ALA A 324 -23.99 5.64 12.93
C ALA A 324 -24.23 5.27 11.46
N LEU A 325 -25.02 4.22 11.18
CA LEU A 325 -25.39 3.85 9.80
C LEU A 325 -26.19 4.96 9.11
N SER A 326 -27.15 5.58 9.80
CA SER A 326 -27.89 6.72 9.25
C SER A 326 -27.00 7.92 8.97
N TRP A 327 -26.01 8.19 9.83
CA TRP A 327 -25.04 9.25 9.65
C TRP A 327 -24.13 8.97 8.44
N ILE A 328 -23.60 7.75 8.33
CA ILE A 328 -22.80 7.32 7.17
C ILE A 328 -23.59 7.51 5.88
N ASN A 329 -24.83 7.03 5.81
CA ASN A 329 -25.66 7.15 4.60
C ASN A 329 -25.91 8.63 4.21
N LYS A 330 -26.17 9.49 5.20
CA LYS A 330 -26.33 10.93 4.95
C LYS A 330 -25.05 11.55 4.39
N GLU A 331 -23.91 11.22 4.97
CA GLU A 331 -22.61 11.73 4.50
C GLU A 331 -22.23 11.16 3.14
N LEU A 332 -22.46 9.88 2.86
CA LEU A 332 -22.23 9.29 1.54
C LEU A 332 -23.01 10.04 0.46
N ASN A 333 -24.31 10.29 0.66
CA ASN A 333 -25.12 11.05 -0.29
C ASN A 333 -24.55 12.46 -0.51
N ARG A 334 -24.21 13.17 0.57
CA ARG A 334 -23.57 14.50 0.49
C ARG A 334 -22.24 14.46 -0.26
N LEU A 335 -21.42 13.46 0.02
CA LEU A 335 -20.10 13.30 -0.58
C LEU A 335 -20.21 13.04 -2.09
N TRP A 336 -21.14 12.20 -2.53
CA TRP A 336 -21.39 12.00 -3.96
C TRP A 336 -21.85 13.28 -4.67
N GLU A 337 -22.69 14.09 -4.02
CA GLU A 337 -23.12 15.39 -4.53
C GLU A 337 -21.96 16.38 -4.70
N ILE A 338 -21.04 16.48 -3.73
CA ILE A 338 -19.91 17.43 -3.82
C ILE A 338 -18.73 16.89 -4.64
N ARG A 339 -18.57 15.56 -4.71
CA ARG A 339 -17.53 14.90 -5.52
C ARG A 339 -17.70 15.20 -7.01
N GLY A 340 -18.94 15.30 -7.47
CA GLY A 340 -19.23 15.58 -8.87
C GLY A 340 -18.97 14.38 -9.80
N PRO A 341 -19.27 14.51 -11.11
CA PRO A 341 -19.19 13.39 -12.03
C PRO A 341 -17.77 13.11 -12.56
N PHE A 342 -16.85 14.07 -12.39
CA PHE A 342 -15.57 14.10 -13.13
C PHE A 342 -14.33 14.38 -12.23
N PRO A 343 -14.06 13.60 -11.17
CA PRO A 343 -12.97 13.86 -10.23
C PRO A 343 -11.57 13.84 -10.88
N GLY A 344 -11.39 13.11 -11.98
CA GLY A 344 -10.14 13.01 -12.73
C GLY A 344 -9.96 14.13 -13.76
N PHE A 345 -10.85 15.12 -13.80
CA PHE A 345 -10.83 16.17 -14.82
C PHE A 345 -9.51 16.93 -14.87
N GLY A 346 -8.93 17.27 -13.72
CA GLY A 346 -7.60 17.89 -13.64
C GLY A 346 -6.51 17.01 -14.27
N SER A 347 -6.48 15.73 -13.91
CA SER A 347 -5.56 14.73 -14.46
C SER A 347 -5.75 14.54 -15.96
N ALA A 348 -6.98 14.56 -16.45
CA ALA A 348 -7.28 14.47 -17.88
C ALA A 348 -6.87 15.73 -18.65
N LEU A 349 -7.03 16.93 -18.07
CA LEU A 349 -6.51 18.18 -18.65
C LEU A 349 -4.97 18.15 -18.73
N ARG A 350 -4.31 17.64 -17.69
CA ARG A 350 -2.86 17.43 -17.68
C ARG A 350 -2.43 16.49 -18.80
N ALA A 351 -3.11 15.35 -18.91
CA ALA A 351 -2.88 14.38 -19.96
C ALA A 351 -3.11 14.98 -21.36
N PHE A 352 -4.16 15.80 -21.54
CA PHE A 352 -4.43 16.50 -22.79
C PHE A 352 -3.30 17.47 -23.18
N GLY A 353 -2.64 18.09 -22.20
CA GLY A 353 -1.48 18.97 -22.40
C GLY A 353 -1.61 20.35 -21.75
N VAL A 354 -2.56 20.56 -20.85
CA VAL A 354 -2.58 21.74 -19.95
C VAL A 354 -1.52 21.49 -18.88
N GLU A 355 -0.54 22.38 -18.69
CA GLU A 355 0.55 22.13 -17.76
C GLU A 355 0.04 22.06 -16.32
N HIS A 356 -0.83 22.99 -15.93
CA HIS A 356 -1.47 23.05 -14.62
C HIS A 356 -2.94 22.62 -14.67
N GLY A 357 -3.21 21.46 -15.27
CA GLY A 357 -4.56 20.92 -15.46
C GLY A 357 -5.40 20.86 -14.18
N THR A 358 -4.78 20.45 -13.07
CA THR A 358 -5.42 20.39 -11.75
C THR A 358 -5.89 21.76 -11.25
N LEU A 359 -5.07 22.81 -11.36
CA LEU A 359 -5.45 24.17 -10.95
C LEU A 359 -6.59 24.73 -11.83
N LEU A 360 -6.55 24.47 -13.14
CA LEU A 360 -7.60 24.89 -14.05
C LEU A 360 -8.93 24.16 -13.77
N ALA A 361 -8.88 22.87 -13.48
CA ALA A 361 -10.05 22.10 -13.08
C ALA A 361 -10.70 22.67 -11.82
N TRP A 362 -9.91 23.00 -10.80
CA TRP A 362 -10.42 23.62 -9.57
C TRP A 362 -11.09 24.95 -9.82
N TYR A 363 -10.48 25.81 -10.64
CA TYR A 363 -11.12 27.06 -11.05
C TYR A 363 -12.46 26.81 -11.74
N ILE A 364 -12.53 25.87 -12.68
CA ILE A 364 -13.77 25.52 -13.38
C ILE A 364 -14.83 25.02 -12.39
N TYR A 365 -14.47 24.14 -11.46
CA TYR A 365 -15.40 23.63 -10.46
C TYR A 365 -15.90 24.71 -9.51
N GLU A 366 -15.03 25.60 -9.06
CA GLU A 366 -15.44 26.73 -8.22
C GLU A 366 -16.48 27.61 -8.93
N GLN A 367 -16.32 27.87 -10.24
CA GLN A 367 -17.30 28.62 -11.02
C GLN A 367 -18.62 27.84 -11.19
N LEU A 368 -18.55 26.53 -11.45
CA LEU A 368 -19.72 25.68 -11.60
C LEU A 368 -20.51 25.56 -10.28
N GLU A 369 -19.82 25.43 -9.16
CA GLU A 369 -20.39 25.37 -7.82
C GLU A 369 -21.08 26.68 -7.46
N LYS A 370 -20.41 27.83 -7.63
CA LYS A 370 -21.00 29.16 -7.42
C LYS A 370 -22.25 29.41 -8.26
N ALA A 371 -22.33 28.79 -9.44
CA ALA A 371 -23.47 28.88 -10.34
C ALA A 371 -24.56 27.81 -10.08
N GLY A 372 -24.37 26.90 -9.11
CA GLY A 372 -25.31 25.79 -8.84
C GLY A 372 -25.41 24.77 -9.97
N ASN A 373 -24.32 24.62 -10.74
CA ASN A 373 -24.22 23.86 -11.98
C ASN A 373 -23.23 22.68 -11.92
N LEU A 374 -22.61 22.42 -10.76
CA LEU A 374 -21.65 21.32 -10.57
C LEU A 374 -22.17 19.97 -11.06
N GLN A 375 -23.45 19.70 -10.83
CA GLN A 375 -24.16 18.46 -11.21
C GLN A 375 -25.00 18.60 -12.48
N LYS A 376 -24.84 19.69 -13.25
CA LYS A 376 -25.70 19.98 -14.42
C LYS A 376 -24.93 20.22 -15.71
N VAL A 377 -23.69 20.67 -15.60
CA VAL A 377 -22.88 21.08 -16.76
C VAL A 377 -21.63 20.21 -16.83
N ASN A 378 -21.35 19.65 -18.01
CA ASN A 378 -20.11 18.92 -18.24
C ASN A 378 -18.93 19.91 -18.19
N PRO A 379 -17.91 19.68 -17.34
CA PRO A 379 -16.77 20.60 -17.23
C PRO A 379 -15.97 20.75 -18.53
N TRP A 380 -16.02 19.76 -19.44
CA TRP A 380 -15.45 19.88 -20.79
C TRP A 380 -16.12 20.96 -21.65
N ASP A 381 -17.40 21.24 -21.43
CA ASP A 381 -18.10 22.33 -22.14
C ASP A 381 -17.60 23.69 -21.66
N THR A 382 -17.41 23.84 -20.35
CA THR A 382 -16.84 25.05 -19.75
C THR A 382 -15.40 25.25 -20.19
N PHE A 383 -14.59 24.18 -20.21
CA PHE A 383 -13.23 24.23 -20.76
C PHE A 383 -13.21 24.63 -22.23
N THR A 384 -14.11 24.09 -23.05
CA THR A 384 -14.23 24.46 -24.47
C THR A 384 -14.57 25.95 -24.63
N LYS A 385 -15.42 26.52 -23.76
CA LYS A 385 -15.71 27.96 -23.75
C LYS A 385 -14.46 28.78 -23.39
N LEU A 386 -13.76 28.39 -22.33
CA LEU A 386 -12.54 29.08 -21.87
C LEU A 386 -11.38 29.04 -22.87
N LEU A 387 -11.27 27.96 -23.66
CA LEU A 387 -10.31 27.89 -24.77
C LEU A 387 -10.58 28.92 -25.87
N ASN A 388 -11.84 29.29 -26.08
CA ASN A 388 -12.23 30.28 -27.08
C ASN A 388 -12.19 31.71 -26.52
N ASP A 389 -12.49 31.88 -25.24
CA ASP A 389 -12.46 33.17 -24.54
C ASP A 389 -11.87 33.03 -23.12
N PRO A 390 -10.54 33.18 -22.96
CA PRO A 390 -9.88 33.08 -21.67
C PRO A 390 -9.93 34.41 -20.89
N ALA A 391 -10.72 35.41 -21.31
CA ALA A 391 -10.69 36.76 -20.71
C ALA A 391 -10.99 36.75 -19.20
N ASP A 392 -11.85 35.84 -18.75
CA ASP A 392 -12.27 35.73 -17.35
C ASP A 392 -11.29 34.93 -16.46
N LEU A 393 -10.24 34.32 -17.04
CA LEU A 393 -9.27 33.56 -16.25
C LEU A 393 -8.32 34.45 -15.45
N PRO A 394 -7.88 34.00 -14.25
CA PRO A 394 -6.74 34.58 -13.58
C PRO A 394 -5.48 34.56 -14.47
N ASN A 395 -4.63 35.58 -14.36
CA ASN A 395 -3.45 35.72 -15.23
C ASN A 395 -2.51 34.50 -15.22
N TYR A 396 -2.39 33.81 -14.07
CA TYR A 396 -1.55 32.62 -13.95
C TYR A 396 -2.12 31.38 -14.68
N LEU A 397 -3.44 31.35 -14.95
CA LEU A 397 -4.07 30.30 -15.77
C LEU A 397 -4.23 30.72 -17.24
N LYS A 398 -4.32 32.02 -17.53
CA LYS A 398 -4.40 32.53 -18.91
C LYS A 398 -3.23 32.06 -19.78
N GLN A 399 -2.03 31.97 -19.20
CA GLN A 399 -0.83 31.55 -19.93
C GLN A 399 -0.88 30.07 -20.35
N GLU A 400 -1.71 29.26 -19.69
CA GLU A 400 -1.90 27.84 -20.00
C GLU A 400 -2.73 27.63 -21.27
N LEU A 401 -3.60 28.59 -21.63
CA LEU A 401 -4.56 28.48 -22.72
C LEU A 401 -4.14 29.33 -23.92
N GLY A 402 -3.36 28.74 -24.82
CA GLY A 402 -2.95 29.35 -26.08
C GLY A 402 -3.81 28.95 -27.29
N PRO A 403 -3.76 29.71 -28.40
CA PRO A 403 -4.53 29.42 -29.62
C PRO A 403 -4.21 28.04 -30.20
N THR A 404 -2.95 27.59 -30.13
CA THR A 404 -2.53 26.26 -30.58
C THR A 404 -3.19 25.13 -29.78
N LEU A 405 -3.40 25.32 -28.47
CA LEU A 405 -4.09 24.34 -27.63
C LEU A 405 -5.58 24.26 -28.00
N ALA A 406 -6.20 25.40 -28.30
CA ALA A 406 -7.58 25.46 -28.79
C ALA A 406 -7.74 24.79 -30.16
N ASP A 407 -6.78 24.99 -31.08
CA ASP A 407 -6.73 24.26 -32.36
C ASP A 407 -6.56 22.75 -32.14
N LYS A 408 -5.67 22.34 -31.22
CA LYS A 408 -5.47 20.93 -30.86
C LYS A 408 -6.77 20.30 -30.35
N TRP A 409 -7.48 20.97 -29.44
CA TRP A 409 -8.76 20.48 -28.89
C TRP A 409 -9.82 20.30 -29.99
N ARG A 410 -9.95 21.29 -30.89
CA ARG A 410 -10.90 21.22 -32.03
C ARG A 410 -10.53 20.14 -33.05
N GLY A 411 -9.24 19.87 -33.22
CA GLY A 411 -8.73 18.86 -34.16
C GLY A 411 -8.66 17.44 -33.62
N LEU A 412 -9.02 17.18 -32.36
CA LEU A 412 -8.99 15.84 -31.79
C LEU A 412 -10.00 14.91 -32.49
N ALA A 413 -9.53 13.71 -32.84
CA ALA A 413 -10.42 12.63 -33.27
C ALA A 413 -11.39 12.24 -32.13
N GLU A 414 -12.60 11.84 -32.51
CA GLU A 414 -13.67 11.54 -31.55
C GLU A 414 -13.29 10.46 -30.50
N PRO A 415 -12.70 9.30 -30.86
CA PRO A 415 -12.31 8.31 -29.84
C PRO A 415 -11.29 8.86 -28.84
N ARG A 416 -10.41 9.75 -29.30
CA ARG A 416 -9.39 10.35 -28.44
C ARG A 416 -10.00 11.33 -27.43
N ARG A 417 -11.06 12.03 -27.84
CA ARG A 417 -11.83 12.91 -26.97
C ARG A 417 -12.69 12.11 -25.98
N GLN A 418 -13.29 11.01 -26.42
CA GLN A 418 -14.02 10.08 -25.54
C GLN A 418 -13.11 9.46 -24.48
N LEU A 419 -11.86 9.14 -24.81
CA LEU A 419 -10.89 8.66 -23.82
C LEU A 419 -10.62 9.71 -22.74
N LEU A 420 -10.49 10.99 -23.09
CA LEU A 420 -10.33 12.07 -22.09
C LEU A 420 -11.57 12.22 -21.21
N ASP A 421 -12.78 12.12 -21.78
CA ASP A 421 -14.02 12.13 -21.00
C ASP A 421 -14.05 10.96 -20.02
N LEU A 422 -13.73 9.74 -20.47
CA LEU A 422 -13.67 8.55 -19.63
C LEU A 422 -12.65 8.69 -18.49
N LEU A 423 -11.41 9.10 -18.80
CA LEU A 423 -10.36 9.31 -17.81
C LEU A 423 -10.76 10.39 -16.80
N SER A 424 -11.46 11.45 -17.25
CA SER A 424 -11.91 12.51 -16.35
C SER A 424 -12.97 12.07 -15.34
N ARG A 425 -13.70 10.98 -15.59
CA ARG A 425 -14.70 10.41 -14.67
C ARG A 425 -14.10 9.57 -13.55
N CYS A 426 -12.88 9.10 -13.73
CA CYS A 426 -12.20 8.22 -12.78
C CYS A 426 -11.32 9.04 -11.83
N ALA A 427 -11.27 8.69 -10.55
CA ALA A 427 -10.43 9.37 -9.57
C ALA A 427 -8.96 8.91 -9.69
N ILE A 428 -8.31 9.31 -10.78
CA ILE A 428 -6.93 8.91 -11.13
C ILE A 428 -5.95 10.08 -11.02
N THR A 429 -4.68 9.77 -10.78
CA THR A 429 -3.59 10.74 -10.69
C THR A 429 -3.16 11.28 -12.05
N GLU A 430 -2.40 12.37 -12.07
CA GLU A 430 -1.82 12.92 -13.31
C GLU A 430 -0.92 11.90 -14.03
N VAL A 431 -0.13 11.14 -13.27
CA VAL A 431 0.77 10.10 -13.81
C VAL A 431 -0.04 8.98 -14.47
N GLN A 432 -1.10 8.53 -13.81
CA GLN A 432 -2.01 7.50 -14.34
C GLN A 432 -2.73 7.99 -15.61
N ALA A 433 -3.22 9.23 -15.63
CA ALA A 433 -3.88 9.79 -16.82
C ALA A 433 -2.92 9.97 -18.00
N LEU A 434 -1.68 10.45 -17.74
CA LEU A 434 -0.63 10.55 -18.74
C LEU A 434 -0.29 9.17 -19.32
N ARG A 435 -0.13 8.16 -18.47
CA ARG A 435 0.16 6.77 -18.85
C ARG A 435 -0.83 6.21 -19.87
N TYR A 436 -2.12 6.49 -19.73
CA TYR A 436 -3.14 5.96 -20.64
C TYR A 436 -3.42 6.84 -21.84
N TYR A 437 -3.20 8.14 -21.72
CA TYR A 437 -3.39 9.05 -22.83
C TYR A 437 -2.12 9.11 -23.70
N GLN A 438 -0.97 9.54 -23.17
CA GLN A 438 0.26 9.75 -23.94
C GLN A 438 0.88 8.44 -24.41
N LEU A 439 1.22 8.36 -25.71
CA LEU A 439 1.72 7.13 -26.31
C LEU A 439 3.09 6.73 -25.75
N ASP A 440 3.97 7.70 -25.51
CA ASP A 440 5.31 7.44 -24.98
C ASP A 440 5.23 6.89 -23.55
N ASP A 441 4.37 7.45 -22.70
CA ASP A 441 4.18 7.00 -21.32
C ASP A 441 3.49 5.63 -21.28
N LYS A 442 2.51 5.40 -22.15
CA LYS A 442 1.87 4.08 -22.35
C LYS A 442 2.90 3.01 -22.71
N THR A 443 3.78 3.32 -23.65
CA THR A 443 4.84 2.41 -24.13
C THR A 443 5.87 2.14 -23.03
N LYS A 444 6.29 3.17 -22.28
CA LYS A 444 7.22 3.01 -21.14
C LYS A 444 6.64 2.13 -20.03
N ALA A 445 5.33 2.23 -19.79
CA ALA A 445 4.63 1.39 -18.83
C ALA A 445 4.42 -0.05 -19.31
N GLY A 446 4.75 -0.38 -20.57
CA GLY A 446 4.54 -1.71 -21.15
C GLY A 446 3.05 -2.04 -21.37
N ILE A 447 2.20 -1.02 -21.53
CA ILE A 447 0.76 -1.20 -21.73
C ILE A 447 0.47 -1.25 -23.24
N GLU A 448 -0.05 -2.38 -23.70
CA GLU A 448 -0.34 -2.60 -25.12
C GLU A 448 -1.78 -2.28 -25.53
N VAL A 449 -2.65 -1.94 -24.56
CA VAL A 449 -4.08 -1.74 -24.77
C VAL A 449 -4.35 -0.45 -25.56
N LEU A 450 -5.12 -0.57 -26.65
CA LEU A 450 -5.49 0.55 -27.52
C LEU A 450 -6.66 1.36 -26.94
N ASP A 451 -6.74 2.64 -27.31
CA ASP A 451 -7.81 3.55 -26.87
C ASP A 451 -9.20 2.98 -27.16
N LYS A 452 -9.40 2.36 -28.33
CA LYS A 452 -10.69 1.73 -28.70
C LYS A 452 -11.08 0.55 -27.80
N GLU A 453 -10.08 -0.17 -27.28
CA GLU A 453 -10.31 -1.33 -26.40
C GLU A 453 -10.63 -0.87 -24.99
N ILE A 454 -9.97 0.21 -24.53
CA ILE A 454 -10.33 0.89 -23.28
C ILE A 454 -11.75 1.44 -23.36
N LEU A 455 -12.13 2.06 -24.48
CA LEU A 455 -13.49 2.55 -24.66
C LEU A 455 -14.52 1.42 -24.66
N SER A 456 -14.21 0.26 -25.25
CA SER A 456 -15.13 -0.89 -25.21
C SER A 456 -15.13 -1.63 -23.87
N ASN A 457 -14.06 -1.52 -23.10
CA ASN A 457 -13.97 -2.03 -21.73
C ASN A 457 -13.14 -1.09 -20.84
N PRO A 458 -13.80 -0.15 -20.14
CA PRO A 458 -13.12 0.79 -19.26
C PRO A 458 -12.30 0.15 -18.14
N TYR A 459 -12.67 -1.05 -17.67
CA TYR A 459 -11.95 -1.74 -16.61
C TYR A 459 -10.56 -2.24 -17.03
N LEU A 460 -10.22 -2.19 -18.32
CA LEU A 460 -8.84 -2.40 -18.77
C LEU A 460 -7.86 -1.38 -18.18
N LEU A 461 -8.33 -0.19 -17.79
CA LEU A 461 -7.53 0.80 -17.05
C LEU A 461 -7.01 0.26 -15.71
N PHE A 462 -7.73 -0.67 -15.08
CA PHE A 462 -7.29 -1.37 -13.88
C PHE A 462 -6.52 -2.65 -14.25
N GLU A 463 -7.12 -3.50 -15.09
CA GLU A 463 -6.58 -4.84 -15.35
C GLU A 463 -5.17 -4.82 -15.95
N SER A 464 -4.90 -3.87 -16.85
CA SER A 464 -3.59 -3.73 -17.53
C SER A 464 -2.57 -2.92 -16.74
N ASP A 465 -2.99 -2.24 -15.67
CA ASP A 465 -2.13 -1.37 -14.86
C ASP A 465 -1.61 -2.05 -13.58
N ARG A 466 -2.13 -3.23 -13.22
CA ARG A 466 -1.78 -4.00 -12.00
C ARG A 466 -0.28 -4.24 -11.80
N ALA A 467 0.50 -4.10 -12.87
CA ALA A 467 1.94 -4.25 -12.87
C ALA A 467 2.72 -3.03 -12.32
N GLN A 468 2.09 -1.86 -12.29
CA GLN A 468 2.70 -0.58 -11.90
C GLN A 468 2.75 -0.43 -10.38
N ILE A 469 3.68 0.40 -9.89
CA ILE A 469 3.81 0.71 -8.44
C ILE A 469 2.61 1.52 -7.95
N ASP A 470 2.18 2.47 -8.77
CA ASP A 470 1.01 3.33 -8.56
C ASP A 470 -0.16 2.86 -9.44
N ALA A 471 -0.40 1.55 -9.47
CA ALA A 471 -1.47 0.94 -10.25
C ALA A 471 -2.84 1.58 -9.94
N ILE A 472 -3.62 1.87 -10.98
CA ILE A 472 -5.01 2.31 -10.83
C ILE A 472 -5.80 1.19 -10.17
N GLN A 473 -6.48 1.51 -9.07
CA GLN A 473 -7.28 0.55 -8.31
C GLN A 473 -8.67 0.36 -8.92
N TYR A 474 -9.28 -0.82 -8.72
CA TYR A 474 -10.61 -1.13 -9.24
C TYR A 474 -11.65 -0.07 -8.84
N GLY A 475 -11.66 0.35 -7.58
CA GLY A 475 -12.61 1.33 -7.04
C GLY A 475 -12.57 2.70 -7.73
N ALA A 476 -11.39 3.15 -8.17
CA ALA A 476 -11.23 4.41 -8.89
C ALA A 476 -11.92 4.41 -10.26
N ILE A 477 -11.94 3.24 -10.92
CA ILE A 477 -12.63 3.04 -12.21
C ILE A 477 -14.12 2.80 -11.99
N ASP A 478 -14.49 1.90 -11.07
CA ASP A 478 -15.89 1.53 -10.83
C ASP A 478 -16.75 2.74 -10.45
N ARG A 479 -16.27 3.60 -9.55
CA ARG A 479 -16.97 4.84 -9.16
C ARG A 479 -17.06 5.88 -10.28
N GLY A 480 -16.23 5.79 -11.32
CA GLY A 480 -16.28 6.67 -12.48
C GLY A 480 -17.18 6.15 -13.60
N VAL A 481 -17.16 4.82 -13.81
CA VAL A 481 -17.82 4.14 -14.92
C VAL A 481 -19.24 3.69 -14.55
N PHE A 482 -19.44 3.25 -13.30
CA PHE A 482 -20.71 2.80 -12.76
C PHE A 482 -21.05 3.51 -11.43
N PRO A 483 -21.18 4.86 -11.42
CA PRO A 483 -21.52 5.61 -10.21
C PRO A 483 -22.96 5.36 -9.76
N GLU A 484 -23.36 6.02 -8.67
CA GLU A 484 -24.77 6.04 -8.23
C GLU A 484 -25.74 6.57 -9.30
N ASP A 485 -27.01 6.18 -9.17
CA ASP A 485 -28.07 6.42 -10.16
C ASP A 485 -28.19 7.90 -10.53
N GLY A 486 -28.14 8.81 -9.55
CA GLY A 486 -28.23 10.25 -9.78
C GLY A 486 -27.17 10.76 -10.76
N VAL A 487 -25.92 10.33 -10.61
CA VAL A 487 -24.83 10.71 -11.51
C VAL A 487 -25.00 10.05 -12.89
N ARG A 488 -25.40 8.78 -12.94
CA ARG A 488 -25.60 8.04 -14.20
C ARG A 488 -26.71 8.62 -15.07
N GLU A 489 -27.79 9.08 -14.47
CA GLU A 489 -28.93 9.69 -15.16
C GLU A 489 -28.58 11.07 -15.74
N HIS A 490 -27.84 11.89 -15.01
CA HIS A 490 -27.49 13.26 -15.43
C HIS A 490 -26.29 13.30 -16.38
N PHE A 491 -25.32 12.40 -16.21
CA PHE A 491 -24.10 12.32 -17.01
C PHE A 491 -23.89 10.91 -17.54
N PRO A 492 -24.76 10.40 -18.43
CA PRO A 492 -24.64 9.05 -18.95
C PRO A 492 -23.31 8.87 -19.68
N LEU A 493 -22.70 7.71 -19.49
CA LEU A 493 -21.49 7.34 -20.20
C LEU A 493 -21.89 6.87 -21.61
N PRO A 494 -21.26 7.38 -22.69
CA PRO A 494 -21.64 7.00 -24.04
C PRO A 494 -21.18 5.57 -24.38
N GLU A 495 -21.88 4.93 -25.32
CA GLU A 495 -21.43 3.69 -25.95
C GLU A 495 -20.08 3.91 -26.67
N PRO A 496 -19.15 2.94 -26.65
CA PRO A 496 -19.26 1.57 -26.11
C PRO A 496 -18.87 1.42 -24.63
N SER A 497 -18.58 2.53 -23.93
CA SER A 497 -18.09 2.51 -22.56
C SER A 497 -19.19 2.31 -21.52
N ALA A 498 -20.44 2.61 -21.88
CA ALA A 498 -21.61 2.51 -21.01
C ALA A 498 -21.68 1.16 -20.27
N VAL A 499 -21.86 1.21 -18.95
CA VAL A 499 -22.15 0.05 -18.10
C VAL A 499 -23.54 0.26 -17.53
N ASN A 500 -24.50 -0.55 -17.98
CA ASN A 500 -25.92 -0.32 -17.73
C ASN A 500 -26.46 -1.14 -16.54
N GLU A 501 -25.79 -2.22 -16.17
CA GLU A 501 -26.23 -3.13 -15.11
C GLU A 501 -25.12 -3.50 -14.14
N SER A 502 -25.52 -3.86 -12.92
CA SER A 502 -24.56 -4.16 -11.84
C SER A 502 -23.71 -5.40 -12.08
N ILE A 503 -24.17 -6.30 -12.96
CA ILE A 503 -23.56 -7.60 -13.29
C ILE A 503 -22.95 -7.63 -14.70
N ASP A 504 -22.66 -6.46 -15.29
CA ASP A 504 -21.96 -6.37 -16.58
C ASP A 504 -20.68 -7.21 -16.53
N LEU A 505 -20.51 -8.12 -17.48
CA LEU A 505 -19.43 -9.12 -17.44
C LEU A 505 -18.03 -8.49 -17.42
N ARG A 506 -17.87 -7.27 -17.95
CA ARG A 506 -16.60 -6.52 -17.87
C ARG A 506 -16.31 -6.10 -16.43
N ARG A 507 -17.33 -5.61 -15.72
CA ARG A 507 -17.27 -5.24 -14.30
C ARG A 507 -17.02 -6.46 -13.42
N VAL A 508 -17.76 -7.55 -13.66
CA VAL A 508 -17.61 -8.81 -12.91
C VAL A 508 -16.21 -9.40 -13.09
N ARG A 509 -15.66 -9.39 -14.32
CA ARG A 509 -14.29 -9.85 -14.57
C ARG A 509 -13.25 -9.05 -13.80
N ALA A 510 -13.40 -7.72 -13.79
CA ALA A 510 -12.51 -6.83 -13.07
C ALA A 510 -12.60 -7.07 -11.55
N LEU A 511 -13.80 -7.29 -11.01
CA LEU A 511 -14.00 -7.69 -9.61
C LEU A 511 -13.37 -9.04 -9.26
N CYS A 512 -13.54 -10.05 -10.11
CA CYS A 512 -12.87 -11.34 -9.93
C CYS A 512 -11.34 -11.16 -9.93
N THR A 513 -10.81 -10.32 -10.80
CA THR A 513 -9.39 -9.99 -10.88
C THR A 513 -8.90 -9.30 -9.61
N ASP A 514 -9.66 -8.33 -9.11
CA ASP A 514 -9.37 -7.60 -7.86
C ASP A 514 -9.34 -8.55 -6.65
N VAL A 515 -10.38 -9.36 -6.47
CA VAL A 515 -10.47 -10.35 -5.38
C VAL A 515 -9.35 -11.39 -5.46
N LEU A 516 -9.04 -11.90 -6.66
CA LEU A 516 -7.94 -12.85 -6.84
C LEU A 516 -6.59 -12.21 -6.55
N THR A 517 -6.39 -10.94 -6.92
CA THR A 517 -5.16 -10.19 -6.65
C THR A 517 -4.95 -10.05 -5.14
N THR A 518 -5.97 -9.64 -4.38
CA THR A 518 -5.91 -9.61 -2.91
C THR A 518 -5.61 -10.99 -2.32
N ALA A 519 -6.28 -12.04 -2.81
CA ALA A 519 -6.09 -13.40 -2.31
C ALA A 519 -4.66 -13.93 -2.52
N THR A 520 -3.86 -13.37 -3.44
CA THR A 520 -2.45 -13.74 -3.59
C THR A 520 -1.61 -13.37 -2.38
N ALA A 521 -1.93 -12.28 -1.69
CA ALA A 521 -1.25 -11.87 -0.47
C ALA A 521 -1.54 -12.82 0.70
N GLU A 522 -2.73 -13.43 0.70
CA GLU A 522 -3.14 -14.50 1.63
C GLU A 522 -2.51 -15.86 1.28
N GLY A 523 -1.79 -15.94 0.16
CA GLY A 523 -1.10 -17.14 -0.32
C GLY A 523 -1.92 -18.02 -1.26
N HIS A 524 -3.14 -17.62 -1.64
CA HIS A 524 -3.94 -18.33 -2.62
C HIS A 524 -3.41 -18.10 -4.04
N THR A 525 -3.41 -19.16 -4.86
CA THR A 525 -3.06 -19.06 -6.29
C THR A 525 -4.27 -19.17 -7.22
N LEU A 526 -5.42 -19.56 -6.67
CA LEU A 526 -6.72 -19.67 -7.31
C LEU A 526 -7.79 -19.65 -6.20
N LEU A 527 -9.03 -19.35 -6.57
CA LEU A 527 -10.17 -19.43 -5.66
C LEU A 527 -11.34 -20.23 -6.30
N PRO A 528 -12.05 -21.06 -5.52
CA PRO A 528 -13.32 -21.65 -5.95
C PRO A 528 -14.31 -20.56 -6.35
N ASN A 529 -15.18 -20.84 -7.33
CA ASN A 529 -16.20 -19.89 -7.76
C ASN A 529 -17.12 -19.47 -6.60
N THR A 530 -17.44 -20.40 -5.72
CA THR A 530 -18.27 -20.15 -4.51
C THR A 530 -17.63 -19.12 -3.58
N TRP A 531 -16.32 -19.17 -3.39
CA TRP A 531 -15.58 -18.22 -2.55
C TRP A 531 -15.48 -16.86 -3.23
N LEU A 532 -15.27 -16.83 -4.56
CA LEU A 532 -15.26 -15.58 -5.33
C LEU A 532 -16.59 -14.84 -5.22
N VAL A 533 -17.70 -15.56 -5.38
CA VAL A 533 -19.05 -14.98 -5.22
C VAL A 533 -19.24 -14.40 -3.82
N SER A 534 -18.85 -15.13 -2.77
CA SER A 534 -18.95 -14.63 -1.38
C SER A 534 -18.14 -13.35 -1.18
N ARG A 535 -16.86 -13.39 -1.55
CA ARG A 535 -15.94 -12.24 -1.38
C ARG A 535 -16.37 -11.02 -2.19
N ILE A 536 -16.90 -11.20 -3.40
CA ILE A 536 -17.44 -10.08 -4.20
C ILE A 536 -18.67 -9.46 -3.52
N ARG A 537 -19.59 -10.29 -3.01
CA ARG A 537 -20.80 -9.81 -2.30
C ARG A 537 -20.47 -9.10 -0.99
N GLU A 538 -19.34 -9.43 -0.37
CA GLU A 538 -18.86 -8.83 0.88
C GLU A 538 -18.11 -7.50 0.67
N LYS A 539 -17.69 -7.18 -0.57
CA LYS A 539 -17.03 -5.90 -0.86
C LYS A 539 -17.97 -4.72 -0.68
N SER A 540 -17.46 -3.66 -0.05
CA SER A 540 -18.17 -2.40 0.21
C SER A 540 -18.28 -1.56 -1.07
N LEU A 541 -19.12 -1.98 -2.02
CA LEU A 541 -19.32 -1.34 -3.32
C LEU A 541 -20.67 -0.61 -3.37
N GLN A 542 -20.66 0.58 -3.98
CA GLN A 542 -21.88 1.33 -4.27
C GLN A 542 -21.82 1.84 -5.72
N PRO A 543 -22.69 1.34 -6.62
CA PRO A 543 -23.71 0.31 -6.41
C PRO A 543 -23.13 -1.10 -6.19
N SER A 544 -23.81 -1.96 -5.41
CA SER A 544 -23.36 -3.34 -5.16
C SER A 544 -23.30 -4.18 -6.46
N CYS A 545 -22.46 -5.23 -6.49
CA CYS A 545 -22.43 -6.19 -7.59
C CYS A 545 -23.04 -7.53 -7.15
N GLN A 546 -24.25 -7.83 -7.65
CA GLN A 546 -25.03 -9.01 -7.25
C GLN A 546 -24.65 -10.24 -8.10
N VAL A 547 -23.40 -10.69 -7.99
CA VAL A 547 -22.91 -11.89 -8.72
C VAL A 547 -23.49 -13.16 -8.10
N ASP A 548 -23.81 -14.17 -8.90
CA ASP A 548 -24.18 -15.52 -8.48
C ASP A 548 -23.50 -16.57 -9.38
N GLU A 549 -23.81 -17.85 -9.16
CA GLU A 549 -23.22 -18.95 -9.93
C GLU A 549 -23.59 -18.89 -11.43
N ASP A 550 -24.79 -18.41 -11.77
CA ASP A 550 -25.24 -18.29 -13.16
C ASP A 550 -24.44 -17.20 -13.88
N VAL A 551 -24.20 -16.05 -13.25
CA VAL A 551 -23.32 -14.99 -13.76
C VAL A 551 -21.89 -15.50 -13.90
N MET A 552 -21.37 -16.27 -12.95
CA MET A 552 -20.04 -16.89 -13.05
C MET A 552 -19.94 -17.89 -14.21
N GLY A 553 -21.05 -18.55 -14.57
CA GLY A 553 -21.16 -19.40 -15.75
C GLY A 553 -21.04 -18.60 -17.06
N LEU A 554 -21.70 -17.43 -17.14
CA LEU A 554 -21.61 -16.53 -18.30
C LEU A 554 -20.21 -15.92 -18.47
N LEU A 555 -19.49 -15.71 -17.38
CA LEU A 555 -18.16 -15.10 -17.38
C LEU A 555 -17.10 -15.96 -18.11
N GLN A 556 -17.33 -17.27 -18.27
CA GLN A 556 -16.35 -18.23 -18.84
C GLN A 556 -15.80 -17.79 -20.21
N ASP A 557 -16.66 -17.23 -21.07
CA ASP A 557 -16.27 -16.78 -22.40
C ASP A 557 -15.53 -15.41 -22.41
N HIS A 558 -15.46 -14.74 -21.26
CA HIS A 558 -14.92 -13.39 -21.10
C HIS A 558 -13.65 -13.33 -20.22
N LEU A 559 -13.16 -14.47 -19.71
CA LEU A 559 -12.02 -14.53 -18.78
C LEU A 559 -10.71 -13.99 -19.37
N SER A 560 -10.42 -14.32 -20.63
CA SER A 560 -9.17 -13.96 -21.30
C SER A 560 -9.00 -12.45 -21.52
N PRO A 561 -7.78 -11.89 -21.45
CA PRO A 561 -6.51 -12.57 -21.16
C PRO A 561 -6.15 -12.62 -19.67
N THR A 562 -6.92 -11.93 -18.83
CA THR A 562 -6.57 -11.65 -17.43
C THR A 562 -6.80 -12.85 -16.50
N LEU A 563 -7.86 -13.61 -16.75
CA LEU A 563 -8.29 -14.75 -15.95
C LEU A 563 -8.26 -16.06 -16.75
N VAL A 564 -8.08 -17.16 -16.04
CA VAL A 564 -8.13 -18.52 -16.59
C VAL A 564 -9.01 -19.38 -15.69
N ALA A 565 -9.85 -20.21 -16.32
CA ALA A 565 -10.62 -21.22 -15.62
C ALA A 565 -9.73 -22.36 -15.11
N ALA A 566 -9.99 -22.82 -13.89
CA ALA A 566 -9.33 -23.94 -13.25
C ALA A 566 -10.37 -24.90 -12.67
N GLU A 567 -9.94 -26.12 -12.37
CA GLU A 567 -10.77 -27.14 -11.75
C GLU A 567 -10.03 -27.70 -10.53
N LEU A 568 -10.74 -27.81 -9.41
CA LEU A 568 -10.24 -28.44 -8.20
C LEU A 568 -10.25 -29.95 -8.33
N SER A 569 -9.49 -30.66 -7.48
CA SER A 569 -9.53 -32.13 -7.44
C SER A 569 -10.90 -32.71 -7.07
N SER A 570 -11.78 -31.89 -6.47
CA SER A 570 -13.18 -32.23 -6.18
C SER A 570 -14.10 -32.15 -7.41
N GLY A 571 -13.63 -31.58 -8.53
CA GLY A 571 -14.44 -31.25 -9.71
C GLY A 571 -15.13 -29.88 -9.64
N GLU A 572 -14.94 -29.12 -8.56
CA GLU A 572 -15.49 -27.77 -8.43
C GLU A 572 -14.71 -26.77 -9.32
N GLY A 573 -15.45 -25.88 -9.99
CA GLY A 573 -14.88 -24.81 -10.81
C GLY A 573 -14.22 -23.72 -9.97
N ALA A 574 -13.08 -23.23 -10.46
CA ALA A 574 -12.30 -22.17 -9.83
C ALA A 574 -11.79 -21.19 -10.90
N LEU A 575 -11.40 -20.00 -10.47
CA LEU A 575 -10.68 -19.04 -11.32
C LEU A 575 -9.28 -18.76 -10.77
N GLN A 576 -8.38 -18.46 -11.69
CA GLN A 576 -6.99 -18.14 -11.43
C GLN A 576 -6.55 -16.95 -12.29
N LEU A 577 -5.65 -16.12 -11.75
CA LEU A 577 -4.97 -15.09 -12.54
C LEU A 577 -4.10 -15.73 -13.62
N ALA A 578 -4.17 -15.23 -14.86
CA ALA A 578 -3.48 -15.84 -16.00
C ALA A 578 -1.96 -15.95 -15.80
N GLU A 579 -1.35 -14.96 -15.15
CA GLU A 579 0.07 -14.96 -14.80
C GLU A 579 0.44 -16.09 -13.84
N LEU A 580 -0.43 -16.46 -12.90
CA LEU A 580 -0.21 -17.57 -11.98
C LEU A 580 -0.42 -18.91 -12.69
N ALA A 581 -1.37 -19.00 -13.61
CA ALA A 581 -1.51 -20.20 -14.46
C ALA A 581 -0.26 -20.43 -15.32
N ALA A 582 0.33 -19.35 -15.86
CA ALA A 582 1.60 -19.42 -16.60
C ALA A 582 2.76 -19.85 -15.69
N THR A 583 2.86 -19.28 -14.49
CA THR A 583 3.83 -19.61 -13.45
C THR A 583 3.77 -21.11 -13.09
N LYS A 584 2.58 -21.61 -12.76
CA LYS A 584 2.31 -23.03 -12.49
C LYS A 584 2.77 -23.94 -13.63
N ARG A 585 2.50 -23.55 -14.89
CA ARG A 585 2.91 -24.31 -16.07
C ARG A 585 4.44 -24.38 -16.21
N ILE A 586 5.16 -23.28 -15.96
CA ILE A 586 6.64 -23.26 -16.00
C ILE A 586 7.22 -24.25 -14.99
N ILE A 587 6.75 -24.17 -13.74
CA ILE A 587 7.21 -25.05 -12.64
C ILE A 587 6.91 -26.51 -12.99
N THR A 588 5.65 -26.82 -13.31
CA THR A 588 5.17 -28.17 -13.58
C THR A 588 5.94 -28.82 -14.73
N ASN A 589 6.06 -28.12 -15.85
CA ASN A 589 6.77 -28.63 -17.03
C ASN A 589 8.25 -28.90 -16.74
N SER A 590 8.92 -27.99 -16.01
CA SER A 590 10.33 -28.14 -15.66
C SER A 590 10.56 -29.30 -14.69
N VAL A 591 9.77 -29.39 -13.62
CA VAL A 591 9.91 -30.43 -12.59
C VAL A 591 9.60 -31.80 -13.17
N ILE A 592 8.46 -31.99 -13.86
CA ILE A 592 8.08 -33.28 -14.44
C ILE A 592 9.11 -33.73 -15.50
N LYS A 593 9.55 -32.81 -16.37
CA LYS A 593 10.58 -33.13 -17.38
C LYS A 593 11.88 -33.58 -16.73
N ARG A 594 12.32 -32.92 -15.65
CA ARG A 594 13.54 -33.29 -14.92
C ARG A 594 13.36 -34.60 -14.17
N HIS A 595 12.23 -34.83 -13.52
CA HIS A 595 11.94 -36.06 -12.79
C HIS A 595 11.92 -37.29 -13.70
N ASN A 596 11.27 -37.18 -14.86
CA ASN A 596 11.19 -38.28 -15.84
C ASN A 596 12.47 -38.47 -16.67
N SER A 597 13.44 -37.56 -16.56
CA SER A 597 14.71 -37.69 -17.28
C SER A 597 15.58 -38.77 -16.65
N ARG A 598 16.32 -39.51 -17.49
CA ARG A 598 17.31 -40.49 -17.00
C ARG A 598 18.31 -39.82 -16.05
N LYS A 599 18.56 -40.48 -14.92
CA LYS A 599 19.62 -40.09 -13.98
C LYS A 599 20.96 -40.03 -14.70
N SER A 600 21.81 -39.11 -14.27
CA SER A 600 23.16 -38.97 -14.80
C SER A 600 24.00 -40.22 -14.49
N ASN A 601 24.73 -40.71 -15.50
CA ASN A 601 25.71 -41.80 -15.34
C ASN A 601 27.15 -41.25 -15.17
N LEU A 602 27.31 -39.98 -14.78
CA LEU A 602 28.61 -39.33 -14.63
C LEU A 602 29.36 -39.87 -13.41
N GLY A 603 30.06 -41.00 -13.55
CA GLY A 603 31.00 -41.54 -12.57
C GLY A 603 30.37 -42.10 -11.29
N ASP A 604 31.08 -43.04 -10.66
CA ASP A 604 30.78 -43.48 -9.30
C ASP A 604 31.79 -42.86 -8.34
N PHE A 605 31.31 -42.37 -7.19
CA PHE A 605 32.12 -41.65 -6.21
C PHE A 605 32.13 -42.41 -4.88
N PRO A 606 33.18 -42.24 -4.06
CA PRO A 606 33.25 -42.82 -2.72
C PRO A 606 32.31 -42.08 -1.76
N TRP A 607 30.99 -42.33 -1.86
CA TRP A 607 29.94 -41.61 -1.11
C TRP A 607 30.14 -41.67 0.41
N PRO A 608 30.49 -42.82 1.03
CA PRO A 608 30.77 -42.90 2.47
C PRO A 608 31.94 -42.01 2.89
N GLU A 609 33.03 -42.01 2.13
CA GLU A 609 34.24 -41.25 2.42
C GLU A 609 34.00 -39.74 2.30
N LEU A 610 33.24 -39.30 1.28
CA LEU A 610 32.85 -37.89 1.13
C LEU A 610 32.00 -37.39 2.30
N VAL A 611 31.07 -38.22 2.78
CA VAL A 611 30.25 -37.89 3.97
C VAL A 611 31.12 -37.85 5.23
N GLN A 612 32.02 -38.82 5.40
CA GLN A 612 32.97 -38.88 6.51
C GLN A 612 33.82 -37.59 6.59
N GLU A 613 34.41 -37.19 5.47
CA GLU A 613 35.25 -35.99 5.37
C GLU A 613 34.46 -34.72 5.67
N ALA A 614 33.22 -34.62 5.18
CA ALA A 614 32.36 -33.48 5.42
C ALA A 614 31.98 -33.32 6.90
N ILE A 615 31.71 -34.43 7.61
CA ILE A 615 31.41 -34.45 9.05
C ILE A 615 32.65 -34.09 9.87
N GLY A 616 33.82 -34.63 9.51
CA GLY A 616 35.10 -34.31 10.17
C GLY A 616 35.20 -34.79 11.62
N GLN A 617 34.35 -35.72 12.05
CA GLN A 617 34.36 -36.31 13.39
C GLN A 617 34.41 -37.84 13.32
N ASP A 618 35.20 -38.43 14.21
CA ASP A 618 35.26 -39.88 14.40
C ASP A 618 33.95 -40.44 14.94
N LEU A 619 33.77 -41.75 14.79
CA LEU A 619 32.60 -42.42 15.34
C LEU A 619 32.63 -42.40 16.87
N PRO A 620 31.47 -42.32 17.54
CA PRO A 620 31.39 -42.42 18.99
C PRO A 620 32.08 -43.68 19.55
N ALA A 621 32.64 -43.53 20.75
CA ALA A 621 33.25 -44.64 21.48
C ALA A 621 32.19 -45.62 22.02
N ASP A 622 31.01 -45.11 22.39
CA ASP A 622 29.85 -45.90 22.80
C ASP A 622 29.27 -46.71 21.64
N ASP A 623 28.98 -48.00 21.85
CA ASP A 623 28.55 -48.90 20.79
C ASP A 623 27.13 -48.60 20.29
N VAL A 624 26.22 -48.12 21.14
CA VAL A 624 24.85 -47.77 20.75
C VAL A 624 24.87 -46.49 19.91
N GLU A 625 25.55 -45.46 20.38
CA GLU A 625 25.72 -44.20 19.64
C GLU A 625 26.48 -44.42 18.33
N ARG A 626 27.50 -45.28 18.32
CA ARG A 626 28.23 -45.66 17.10
C ARG A 626 27.30 -46.29 16.06
N HIS A 627 26.45 -47.24 16.46
CA HIS A 627 25.53 -47.88 15.53
C HIS A 627 24.49 -46.90 14.95
N VAL A 628 24.00 -45.97 15.77
CA VAL A 628 23.08 -44.91 15.31
C VAL A 628 23.77 -43.98 14.32
N GLU A 629 24.99 -43.52 14.64
CA GLU A 629 25.76 -42.62 13.78
C GLU A 629 26.17 -43.30 12.46
N GLN A 630 26.53 -44.59 12.48
CA GLN A 630 26.80 -45.36 11.28
C GLN A 630 25.59 -45.44 10.35
N ARG A 631 24.40 -45.70 10.89
CA ARG A 631 23.15 -45.69 10.11
C ARG A 631 22.87 -44.30 9.51
N ALA A 632 23.05 -43.25 10.30
CA ALA A 632 22.88 -41.88 9.84
C ALA A 632 23.89 -41.50 8.73
N ARG A 633 25.13 -42.00 8.79
CA ARG A 633 26.13 -41.80 7.71
C ARG A 633 25.74 -42.55 6.43
N LEU A 634 25.23 -43.78 6.54
CA LEU A 634 24.74 -44.54 5.38
C LEU A 634 23.56 -43.85 4.69
N GLU A 635 22.60 -43.36 5.47
CA GLU A 635 21.47 -42.57 4.96
C GLU A 635 21.96 -41.30 4.23
N LYS A 636 22.89 -40.56 4.84
CA LYS A 636 23.54 -39.40 4.22
C LYS A 636 24.26 -39.77 2.92
N SER A 637 24.97 -40.89 2.85
CA SER A 637 25.63 -41.33 1.62
C SER A 637 24.64 -41.63 0.49
N ALA A 638 23.53 -42.31 0.79
CA ALA A 638 22.46 -42.56 -0.18
C ALA A 638 21.79 -41.25 -0.65
N ALA A 639 21.56 -40.31 0.28
CA ALA A 639 21.05 -38.99 -0.06
C ALA A 639 22.03 -38.21 -0.96
N LEU A 640 23.33 -38.23 -0.66
CA LEU A 640 24.36 -37.57 -1.47
C LEU A 640 24.41 -38.12 -2.89
N GLU A 641 24.37 -39.46 -3.04
CA GLU A 641 24.29 -40.10 -4.35
C GLU A 641 23.05 -39.65 -5.12
N GLN A 642 21.89 -39.62 -4.45
CA GLN A 642 20.63 -39.18 -5.07
C GLN A 642 20.69 -37.71 -5.51
N LEU A 643 21.24 -36.81 -4.69
CA LEU A 643 21.45 -35.40 -5.02
C LEU A 643 22.36 -35.23 -6.23
N PHE A 644 23.39 -36.05 -6.34
CA PHE A 644 24.33 -35.98 -7.45
C PHE A 644 23.76 -36.56 -8.75
N ARG A 645 23.01 -37.67 -8.69
CA ARG A 645 22.55 -38.38 -9.90
C ARG A 645 21.27 -37.80 -10.50
N SER A 646 20.46 -37.11 -9.70
CA SER A 646 19.14 -36.65 -10.11
C SER A 646 19.16 -35.29 -10.82
N ARG A 647 18.30 -35.12 -11.83
CA ARG A 647 18.13 -33.86 -12.57
C ARG A 647 17.34 -32.80 -11.78
N VAL A 648 16.50 -33.28 -10.87
CA VAL A 648 15.80 -32.52 -9.83
C VAL A 648 15.81 -33.38 -8.56
N SER A 649 16.04 -32.77 -7.41
CA SER A 649 15.98 -33.46 -6.12
C SER A 649 15.63 -32.49 -5.01
N VAL A 650 15.11 -33.03 -3.91
CA VAL A 650 14.79 -32.27 -2.71
C VAL A 650 15.54 -32.85 -1.52
N LEU A 651 16.21 -31.99 -0.75
CA LEU A 651 16.85 -32.33 0.51
C LEU A 651 15.98 -31.80 1.66
N VAL A 652 15.23 -32.70 2.28
CA VAL A 652 14.32 -32.38 3.39
C VAL A 652 14.98 -32.66 4.73
N GLY A 653 14.76 -31.80 5.71
CA GLY A 653 15.03 -32.12 7.11
C GLY A 653 14.87 -30.92 8.03
N SER A 654 14.59 -31.15 9.31
CA SER A 654 14.50 -30.10 10.32
C SER A 654 15.87 -29.50 10.67
N ALA A 655 15.89 -28.50 11.55
CA ALA A 655 17.15 -27.94 12.05
C ALA A 655 17.99 -29.03 12.74
N GLY A 656 19.30 -29.07 12.42
CA GLY A 656 20.22 -30.03 13.04
C GLY A 656 20.31 -31.42 12.38
N THR A 657 19.55 -31.72 11.32
CA THR A 657 19.55 -33.05 10.66
C THR A 657 20.74 -33.31 9.72
N GLY A 658 21.69 -32.38 9.61
CA GLY A 658 22.90 -32.55 8.79
C GLY A 658 22.77 -32.17 7.31
N LYS A 659 21.74 -31.40 6.92
CA LYS A 659 21.59 -30.86 5.54
C LYS A 659 22.85 -30.13 5.06
N SER A 660 23.40 -29.26 5.90
CA SER A 660 24.62 -28.49 5.63
C SER A 660 25.82 -29.40 5.35
N THR A 661 25.94 -30.52 6.06
CA THR A 661 27.00 -31.51 5.86
C THR A 661 26.90 -32.15 4.47
N LEU A 662 25.69 -32.51 4.04
CA LEU A 662 25.46 -33.08 2.70
C LEU A 662 25.75 -32.09 1.59
N LEU A 663 25.36 -30.82 1.76
CA LEU A 663 25.70 -29.77 0.79
C LEU A 663 27.21 -29.56 0.71
N LYS A 664 27.92 -29.54 1.84
CA LYS A 664 29.39 -29.48 1.87
C LYS A 664 30.02 -30.65 1.11
N ALA A 665 29.56 -31.88 1.35
CA ALA A 665 30.05 -33.07 0.65
C ALA A 665 29.80 -32.97 -0.87
N LEU A 666 28.60 -32.55 -1.29
CA LEU A 666 28.23 -32.37 -2.69
C LEU A 666 29.10 -31.31 -3.37
N CYS A 667 29.30 -30.15 -2.73
CA CYS A 667 30.13 -29.07 -3.23
C CYS A 667 31.63 -29.44 -3.30
N ASN A 668 32.05 -30.52 -2.64
CA ASN A 668 33.41 -31.03 -2.70
C ASN A 668 33.67 -31.99 -3.86
N ILE A 669 32.63 -32.48 -4.53
CA ILE A 669 32.76 -33.34 -5.70
C ILE A 669 33.33 -32.53 -6.86
N GLN A 670 34.43 -33.02 -7.45
CA GLN A 670 35.14 -32.32 -8.52
C GLN A 670 34.24 -31.97 -9.73
N ASP A 671 33.38 -32.91 -10.17
CA ASP A 671 32.40 -32.65 -11.25
C ASP A 671 31.45 -31.48 -10.94
N VAL A 672 31.09 -31.29 -9.67
CA VAL A 672 30.22 -30.17 -9.25
C VAL A 672 30.96 -28.86 -9.28
N ARG A 673 32.23 -28.84 -8.84
CA ARG A 673 33.08 -27.64 -8.81
C ARG A 673 33.45 -27.16 -10.22
N ASP A 674 33.88 -28.09 -11.07
CA ASP A 674 34.47 -27.76 -12.37
C ASP A 674 33.41 -27.36 -13.41
N ASN A 675 32.17 -27.83 -13.25
CA ASN A 675 31.06 -27.55 -14.19
C ASN A 675 30.15 -26.38 -13.76
N GLY A 676 30.56 -25.58 -12.79
CA GLY A 676 29.81 -24.41 -12.33
C GLY A 676 28.71 -24.76 -11.33
N LEU A 677 28.83 -24.17 -10.13
CA LEU A 677 27.90 -24.28 -9.01
C LEU A 677 27.26 -22.91 -8.71
N LEU A 678 25.94 -22.89 -8.56
CA LEU A 678 25.17 -21.73 -8.12
C LEU A 678 24.50 -22.03 -6.78
N LEU A 679 24.81 -21.22 -5.77
CA LEU A 679 24.21 -21.29 -4.43
C LEU A 679 23.24 -20.13 -4.25
N LEU A 680 21.98 -20.44 -3.96
CA LEU A 680 20.90 -19.47 -3.82
C LEU A 680 20.18 -19.63 -2.48
N ALA A 681 19.68 -18.51 -1.96
CA ALA A 681 18.75 -18.49 -0.83
C ALA A 681 17.78 -17.31 -0.98
N PRO A 682 16.58 -17.36 -0.36
CA PRO A 682 15.61 -16.27 -0.45
C PRO A 682 16.07 -15.01 0.30
N THR A 683 16.77 -15.15 1.43
CA THR A 683 17.18 -14.02 2.28
C THR A 683 18.69 -13.87 2.39
N GLY A 684 19.16 -12.64 2.66
CA GLY A 684 20.58 -12.37 2.88
C GLY A 684 21.19 -13.16 4.05
N LYS A 685 20.41 -13.40 5.12
CA LYS A 685 20.83 -14.19 6.27
C LYS A 685 20.98 -15.68 5.94
N ALA A 686 20.01 -16.24 5.19
CA ALA A 686 20.07 -17.62 4.73
C ALA A 686 21.24 -17.83 3.75
N ARG A 687 21.47 -16.89 2.83
CA ARG A 687 22.61 -16.89 1.91
C ARG A 687 23.95 -17.00 2.65
N VAL A 688 24.17 -16.17 3.68
CA VAL A 688 25.41 -16.22 4.48
C VAL A 688 25.58 -17.56 5.19
N ARG A 689 24.49 -18.14 5.73
CA ARG A 689 24.54 -19.47 6.36
C ARG A 689 24.88 -20.57 5.36
N LEU A 690 24.31 -20.52 4.15
CA LEU A 690 24.61 -21.47 3.07
C LEU A 690 26.09 -21.41 2.65
N GLU A 691 26.66 -20.21 2.54
CA GLU A 691 28.10 -20.01 2.26
C GLU A 691 28.99 -20.61 3.36
N GLN A 692 28.64 -20.39 4.63
CA GLN A 692 29.37 -20.95 5.76
C GLN A 692 29.29 -22.48 5.80
N ALA A 693 28.10 -23.03 5.56
CA ALA A 693 27.85 -24.47 5.53
C ALA A 693 28.66 -25.19 4.44
N THR A 694 28.75 -24.58 3.25
CA THR A 694 29.43 -25.16 2.08
C THR A 694 30.93 -24.86 2.03
N GLY A 695 31.42 -23.90 2.84
CA GLY A 695 32.82 -23.46 2.80
C GLY A 695 33.16 -22.57 1.59
N LEU A 696 32.15 -22.04 0.90
CA LEU A 696 32.27 -21.26 -0.34
C LEU A 696 31.90 -19.78 -0.09
N ALA A 697 32.72 -19.09 0.71
CA ALA A 697 32.48 -17.70 1.07
C ALA A 697 32.38 -16.78 -0.15
N LYS A 698 31.40 -15.86 -0.14
CA LYS A 698 31.12 -14.85 -1.19
C LYS A 698 30.72 -15.42 -2.56
N GLN A 699 30.36 -16.70 -2.64
CA GLN A 699 29.90 -17.34 -3.89
C GLN A 699 28.37 -17.50 -3.97
N GLY A 700 27.66 -17.29 -2.85
CA GLY A 700 26.20 -17.38 -2.81
C GLY A 700 25.53 -16.05 -3.18
N LEU A 701 24.34 -16.15 -3.77
CA LEU A 701 23.49 -15.01 -4.10
C LEU A 701 22.13 -15.16 -3.43
N THR A 702 21.44 -14.05 -3.19
CA THR A 702 19.99 -14.15 -3.01
C THR A 702 19.32 -14.41 -4.36
N ILE A 703 18.13 -15.02 -4.34
CA ILE A 703 17.36 -15.26 -5.58
C ILE A 703 17.12 -13.95 -6.33
N ALA A 704 16.68 -12.90 -5.63
CA ALA A 704 16.48 -11.57 -6.20
C ALA A 704 17.76 -11.00 -6.83
N GLN A 705 18.92 -11.12 -6.17
CA GLN A 705 20.21 -10.68 -6.73
C GLN A 705 20.60 -11.44 -8.00
N PHE A 706 20.31 -12.74 -8.07
CA PHE A 706 20.55 -13.52 -9.28
C PHE A 706 19.61 -13.09 -10.41
N LEU A 707 18.31 -13.04 -10.14
CA LEU A 707 17.29 -12.72 -11.15
C LEU A 707 17.39 -11.29 -11.68
N LEU A 708 17.80 -10.34 -10.85
CA LEU A 708 18.05 -8.95 -11.28
C LEU A 708 19.11 -8.89 -12.39
N ARG A 709 20.13 -9.75 -12.35
CA ARG A 709 21.21 -9.79 -13.38
C ARG A 709 20.72 -10.31 -14.72
N TYR A 710 19.58 -11.00 -14.74
CA TYR A 710 19.02 -11.65 -15.92
C TYR A 710 17.63 -11.10 -16.27
N GLY A 711 17.30 -9.88 -15.82
CA GLY A 711 16.04 -9.20 -16.17
C GLY A 711 14.77 -9.87 -15.65
N ARG A 712 14.86 -10.68 -14.60
CA ARG A 712 13.75 -11.49 -14.05
C ARG A 712 13.28 -11.06 -12.66
N TYR A 713 13.80 -9.93 -12.20
CA TYR A 713 13.37 -9.29 -10.97
C TYR A 713 13.42 -7.78 -11.18
N ASP A 714 12.29 -7.12 -10.96
CA ASP A 714 12.22 -5.66 -10.98
C ASP A 714 12.45 -5.13 -9.56
N GLY A 715 13.57 -4.45 -9.36
CA GLY A 715 13.93 -3.89 -8.06
C GLY A 715 13.04 -2.73 -7.60
N THR A 716 12.27 -2.14 -8.52
CA THR A 716 11.38 -1.01 -8.26
C THR A 716 10.03 -1.49 -7.76
N THR A 717 9.41 -2.44 -8.49
CA THR A 717 8.11 -3.03 -8.13
C THR A 717 8.23 -4.20 -7.15
N GLY A 718 9.43 -4.78 -7.01
CA GLY A 718 9.66 -6.01 -6.22
C GLY A 718 9.13 -7.28 -6.89
N ARG A 719 8.69 -7.20 -8.15
CA ARG A 719 8.03 -8.31 -8.86
C ARG A 719 9.03 -9.26 -9.50
N TYR A 720 8.70 -10.54 -9.44
CA TYR A 720 9.40 -11.59 -10.19
C TYR A 720 8.79 -11.73 -11.58
N LEU A 721 9.66 -11.73 -12.58
CA LEU A 721 9.28 -11.74 -13.99
C LEU A 721 9.79 -13.02 -14.64
N PHE A 722 9.03 -13.54 -15.60
CA PHE A 722 9.49 -14.59 -16.50
C PHE A 722 9.34 -14.08 -17.93
N ASP A 723 10.43 -14.12 -18.67
CA ASP A 723 10.50 -13.55 -19.99
C ASP A 723 11.34 -14.47 -20.89
N SER A 724 10.64 -15.05 -21.87
CA SER A 724 11.25 -15.94 -22.85
C SER A 724 12.23 -15.23 -23.81
N THR A 725 12.20 -13.90 -23.86
CA THR A 725 13.05 -13.08 -24.74
C THR A 725 14.39 -12.70 -24.09
N SER A 726 14.43 -12.62 -22.76
CA SER A 726 15.65 -12.30 -22.00
C SER A 726 16.65 -13.47 -21.93
N ASP A 727 17.94 -13.15 -22.03
CA ASP A 727 19.03 -14.14 -21.89
C ASP A 727 18.95 -14.87 -20.53
N ALA A 728 19.18 -16.18 -20.55
CA ALA A 728 19.14 -17.02 -19.36
C ALA A 728 20.52 -17.59 -19.04
N CYS A 729 20.81 -17.77 -17.75
CA CYS A 729 22.10 -18.24 -17.30
C CYS A 729 22.34 -19.70 -17.70
N SER A 730 23.43 -19.96 -18.42
CA SER A 730 23.85 -21.32 -18.80
C SER A 730 25.19 -21.75 -18.19
N SER A 731 25.78 -20.91 -17.34
CA SER A 731 27.11 -21.09 -16.75
C SER A 731 27.16 -22.10 -15.60
N TYR A 732 26.00 -22.51 -15.07
CA TYR A 732 25.93 -23.37 -13.88
C TYR A 732 25.25 -24.70 -14.21
N LYS A 733 25.96 -25.82 -14.02
CA LYS A 733 25.38 -27.16 -14.16
C LYS A 733 24.71 -27.64 -12.88
N THR A 734 25.11 -27.13 -11.72
CA THR A 734 24.52 -27.48 -10.42
C THR A 734 23.96 -26.23 -9.77
N VAL A 735 22.68 -26.26 -9.41
CA VAL A 735 21.98 -25.18 -8.72
C VAL A 735 21.43 -25.72 -7.42
N VAL A 736 21.82 -25.11 -6.30
CA VAL A 736 21.34 -25.43 -4.96
C VAL A 736 20.59 -24.21 -4.43
N ILE A 737 19.37 -24.43 -3.97
CA ILE A 737 18.53 -23.39 -3.39
C ILE A 737 18.21 -23.82 -1.95
N ASP A 738 18.57 -23.01 -0.98
CA ASP A 738 18.33 -23.26 0.45
C ASP A 738 17.16 -22.44 0.98
N GLU A 739 16.55 -22.90 2.08
CA GLU A 739 15.31 -22.36 2.66
C GLU A 739 14.15 -22.29 1.65
N CYS A 740 13.98 -23.34 0.84
CA CYS A 740 12.94 -23.40 -0.20
C CYS A 740 11.51 -23.37 0.33
N SER A 741 11.29 -23.65 1.61
CA SER A 741 9.99 -23.50 2.31
C SER A 741 9.43 -22.08 2.20
N MET A 742 10.29 -21.09 2.04
CA MET A 742 9.92 -19.68 1.93
C MET A 742 9.62 -19.21 0.49
N LEU A 743 9.77 -20.07 -0.53
CA LEU A 743 9.64 -19.66 -1.93
C LEU A 743 8.19 -19.67 -2.40
N THR A 744 7.75 -18.55 -2.95
CA THR A 744 6.49 -18.41 -3.69
C THR A 744 6.59 -19.01 -5.10
N GLU A 745 5.45 -19.21 -5.78
CA GLU A 745 5.44 -19.76 -7.14
C GLU A 745 6.15 -18.87 -8.16
N ASP A 746 5.93 -17.57 -8.12
CA ASP A 746 6.55 -16.59 -9.01
C ASP A 746 8.08 -16.57 -8.88
N GLN A 747 8.62 -16.64 -7.65
CA GLN A 747 10.05 -16.77 -7.38
C GLN A 747 10.65 -18.01 -8.04
N LEU A 748 10.00 -19.17 -7.86
CA LEU A 748 10.49 -20.43 -8.41
C LEU A 748 10.38 -20.47 -9.93
N ALA A 749 9.28 -19.96 -10.50
CA ALA A 749 9.11 -19.91 -11.95
C ALA A 749 10.12 -18.97 -12.61
N ALA A 750 10.33 -17.76 -12.07
CA ALA A 750 11.34 -16.82 -12.56
C ALA A 750 12.75 -17.42 -12.47
N LEU A 751 13.05 -18.16 -11.40
CA LEU A 751 14.32 -18.88 -11.25
C LEU A 751 14.49 -19.99 -12.29
N ILE A 752 13.47 -20.79 -12.53
CA ILE A 752 13.49 -21.84 -13.55
C ILE A 752 13.67 -21.23 -14.95
N ASP A 753 12.95 -20.15 -15.26
CA ASP A 753 13.04 -19.44 -16.53
C ASP A 753 14.43 -18.82 -16.76
N GLY A 754 15.05 -18.28 -15.69
CA GLY A 754 16.39 -17.70 -15.71
C GLY A 754 17.54 -18.69 -15.86
N LEU A 755 17.27 -19.99 -15.91
CA LEU A 755 18.28 -21.05 -15.93
C LEU A 755 18.17 -21.95 -17.17
N LYS A 756 19.28 -22.11 -17.88
CA LYS A 756 19.43 -23.04 -19.02
C LYS A 756 20.52 -24.06 -18.75
N ASN A 757 20.39 -25.25 -19.34
CA ASN A 757 21.41 -26.31 -19.32
C ASN A 757 21.83 -26.82 -17.92
N VAL A 758 21.00 -26.64 -16.89
CA VAL A 758 21.22 -27.15 -15.53
C VAL A 758 21.10 -28.68 -15.50
N SER A 759 22.15 -29.35 -15.04
CA SER A 759 22.21 -30.80 -14.85
C SER A 759 21.61 -31.24 -13.53
N ARG A 760 21.74 -30.44 -12.46
CA ARG A 760 21.25 -30.77 -11.11
C ARG A 760 20.54 -29.56 -10.52
N PHE A 761 19.25 -29.70 -10.25
CA PHE A 761 18.42 -28.67 -9.62
C PHE A 761 17.98 -29.17 -8.24
N ILE A 762 18.56 -28.59 -7.19
CA ILE A 762 18.46 -29.10 -5.82
C ILE A 762 17.73 -28.08 -4.96
N LEU A 763 16.57 -28.48 -4.43
CA LEU A 763 15.79 -27.69 -3.48
C LEU A 763 16.08 -28.19 -2.07
N VAL A 764 16.36 -27.30 -1.13
CA VAL A 764 16.71 -27.64 0.25
C VAL A 764 15.81 -26.86 1.18
N GLY A 765 15.22 -27.53 2.17
CA GLY A 765 14.33 -26.86 3.11
C GLY A 765 13.61 -27.83 4.04
N ASP A 766 12.63 -27.30 4.76
CA ASP A 766 11.80 -28.05 5.69
C ASP A 766 10.32 -27.73 5.40
N PRO A 767 9.52 -28.71 4.93
CA PRO A 767 8.11 -28.49 4.60
C PRO A 767 7.23 -28.20 5.83
N GLN A 768 7.75 -28.37 7.05
CA GLN A 768 7.04 -28.04 8.29
C GLN A 768 7.31 -26.62 8.78
N GLN A 769 8.21 -25.87 8.13
CA GLN A 769 8.40 -24.45 8.43
C GLN A 769 7.22 -23.60 7.96
N LEU A 770 7.24 -22.32 8.36
CA LEU A 770 6.26 -21.33 7.93
C LEU A 770 6.19 -21.26 6.39
N PRO A 771 4.98 -21.09 5.83
CA PRO A 771 4.80 -20.94 4.39
C PRO A 771 5.41 -19.63 3.87
N PRO A 772 5.57 -19.51 2.54
CA PRO A 772 5.95 -18.26 1.90
C PRO A 772 4.97 -17.12 2.23
N ILE A 773 5.47 -15.89 2.22
CA ILE A 773 4.64 -14.69 2.19
C ILE A 773 4.37 -14.37 0.72
N GLY A 774 3.13 -14.57 0.27
CA GLY A 774 2.71 -14.45 -1.13
C GLY A 774 2.24 -15.78 -1.73
N ALA A 775 1.97 -15.78 -3.03
CA ALA A 775 1.20 -16.82 -3.69
C ALA A 775 1.89 -18.20 -3.73
N GLY A 776 1.18 -19.22 -3.22
CA GLY A 776 1.48 -20.64 -3.40
C GLY A 776 2.61 -21.20 -2.53
N ARG A 777 2.75 -22.54 -2.55
CA ARG A 777 3.73 -23.29 -1.72
C ARG A 777 4.46 -24.37 -2.52
N PRO A 778 5.14 -23.99 -3.62
CA PRO A 778 5.68 -24.93 -4.60
C PRO A 778 6.62 -25.98 -3.99
N PHE A 779 7.40 -25.63 -2.97
CA PHE A 779 8.31 -26.57 -2.32
C PHE A 779 7.57 -27.76 -1.69
N VAL A 780 6.47 -27.50 -0.97
CA VAL A 780 5.65 -28.55 -0.33
C VAL A 780 5.03 -29.46 -1.38
N ASP A 781 4.54 -28.89 -2.47
CA ASP A 781 3.93 -29.66 -3.56
C ASP A 781 4.96 -30.52 -4.31
N ILE A 782 6.16 -29.99 -4.54
CA ILE A 782 7.27 -30.75 -5.15
C ILE A 782 7.75 -31.87 -4.23
N VAL A 783 7.81 -31.64 -2.91
CA VAL A 783 8.13 -32.70 -1.92
C VAL A 783 7.10 -33.82 -1.94
N ARG A 784 5.81 -33.52 -2.16
CA ARG A 784 4.75 -34.53 -2.26
C ARG A 784 4.78 -35.29 -3.58
N LEU A 785 5.25 -34.65 -4.66
CA LEU A 785 5.31 -35.24 -5.99
C LEU A 785 6.48 -36.22 -6.15
N LEU A 786 7.65 -35.88 -5.61
CA LEU A 786 8.91 -36.63 -5.74
C LEU A 786 9.06 -37.71 -4.68
#